data_AF-A0A135T7T0-F1
#
_entry.id   AF-A0A135T7T0-F1
#
_cell.length_a   1.000
_cell.length_b   1.000
_cell.length_c   1.000
_cell.angle_alpha   90.00
_cell.angle_beta   90.00
_cell.angle_gamma   90.00
#
_symmetry.space_group_name_H-M   'P 1'
#
loop_
_entity.id
_entity.type
_entity.pdbx_description
1 polymer ?
#
loop_
_entity_poly.entity_id
_entity_poly.type
_entity_poly.pdbx_seq_one_letter_code
_entity_poly.pdbx_strand_id
1 'polypeptide(L)'
;MAPPAIRVPRKSESGPMATLATPTATQWATTTLKVGGMTCGACTSAVESGFRGVEGVGSVSVALVMERAVVMHNPEVISAEQIAEIIEDRGFDAEVLSTDLPSPMFPAKQDLFDAEEDSGLMTTTVAIEGMTCGACTSAVEGGFKDVAGVKNFSISLLSERAVIEHDPTLLSAEKIAEIIEDRGFGAEIVDSESAQEKPRASCNPTSSVATTTVAIEGMTCGACTSAVEGGFKEVEGVLRFNISLLAERAVITHDTSKLSAEKIAEIIEDRGFGAEILSTAFETSANGAGGNSTAQFKIYGNPDATAAMALEAKLLTITGINSAKLSLATSRLTVTHQANLIGLRGIVEAVEAEGLNALVSDNDDNNAQLESLAKTREINEWRRAFKLSLSFAIPVFFISMILPMCFPSLDFGSWELLPGIFVGDLVCLALTIPVQFGIGKRFYISGWKSIKHGSPTMDVLVILGTSCAFFFSIMAMLVSFLFPPHTRPATIFDTSTMLITFVTLGRFLENRAKGQTSKALSRLMSLAPSMATIYADPIAAEKAAEGWENSTISGEPKTPNRDGHAAEEKVIPTELLQVGDVVILRPGDKIPADGMMVRGETYVDESMVTGEAMPVNKKKGSYLIGGTVNGHGRVDFRVTRAGRDTQLSQIVKLVQDAQTTRAPIQRLADTIAGYFVPIILMLGFLTFLVWMILSHALKNPPKIFTQEASGGKIMVCVKLCISVIVFACPCALGLATPTAVMVGTGIGAENGILVKGGAALETTTRITQIVLDKTGTITYGKMSVAKMSLISSWQDNEWRRRLWWHIVGLAEMGSEHPVGRAVLNAAKTELGLDEEATVDGSVGEFKAAVGKGINALVEPAVSNERTRYRVLLGNVRFLRENNVDVPAEAVEASEQLNAKANSSSKNTSAGTTNIFVAIDGQYTGHLCLADTIKEGAAAAIAVLHRMKIKTAIVTGDQRSTAVAVAAAVGISPDNVFAGVSPDQKQAIVQQLQDQGEVVGMVGDGINDSPALATADVGIAMASGTDVAMEAADVVLMRPTDLMDIPAALHLARSIFNRIKLNLAWACLYNAIGLPFAMGVFLPFGFHLHPMAAGAAMACSSVSVVVSSLLLKFWTRPSYMIDPSAQTKRRGFGILSRVKYVVRRLRGKRTQDQGYVPLANMADRDE
;
A
#
# COMPACT_ATOMS: atom_id res chain seq x y z
N MET A 1 35.83 -25.90 -23.81
CA MET A 1 35.69 -27.36 -23.62
C MET A 1 34.21 -27.68 -23.70
N ALA A 2 33.75 -28.24 -24.82
CA ALA A 2 32.38 -28.70 -24.99
C ALA A 2 32.33 -30.23 -24.82
N PRO A 3 31.40 -30.78 -24.03
CA PRO A 3 30.97 -32.16 -24.09
C PRO A 3 29.56 -32.29 -24.75
N PRO A 4 29.15 -33.50 -25.18
CA PRO A 4 28.72 -33.74 -26.57
C PRO A 4 27.22 -34.05 -26.76
N ALA A 5 26.84 -34.10 -28.05
CA ALA A 5 25.52 -34.46 -28.57
C ALA A 5 25.03 -35.86 -28.10
N ILE A 6 23.77 -35.91 -27.65
CA ILE A 6 23.04 -37.14 -27.34
C ILE A 6 22.03 -37.43 -28.47
N ARG A 7 22.02 -38.70 -28.88
CA ARG A 7 21.38 -39.30 -30.06
C ARG A 7 19.86 -39.40 -29.92
N VAL A 8 19.16 -39.13 -31.04
CA VAL A 8 17.75 -39.48 -31.26
C VAL A 8 17.64 -40.97 -31.66
N PRO A 9 16.74 -41.79 -31.07
CA PRO A 9 16.47 -43.13 -31.57
C PRO A 9 15.42 -43.13 -32.69
N ARG A 10 15.58 -44.09 -33.61
CA ARG A 10 14.79 -44.28 -34.84
C ARG A 10 13.44 -44.94 -34.59
N LYS A 11 12.48 -44.58 -35.45
CA LYS A 11 11.19 -45.25 -35.74
C LYS A 11 11.37 -46.75 -36.07
N SER A 12 10.48 -47.59 -35.52
CA SER A 12 10.06 -48.87 -36.12
C SER A 12 8.56 -49.11 -35.89
N GLU A 13 7.89 -49.42 -37.01
CA GLU A 13 6.58 -50.05 -37.31
C GLU A 13 6.03 -51.01 -36.22
N SER A 14 4.73 -51.34 -36.04
CA SER A 14 3.48 -51.30 -36.85
C SER A 14 2.26 -51.70 -35.97
N GLY A 15 1.06 -51.15 -36.20
CA GLY A 15 -0.23 -51.66 -35.68
C GLY A 15 -1.41 -50.69 -35.90
N PRO A 16 -2.65 -51.15 -36.19
CA PRO A 16 -3.60 -50.47 -37.10
C PRO A 16 -4.45 -49.35 -36.46
N MET A 17 -4.92 -48.44 -37.33
CA MET A 17 -5.82 -47.31 -37.06
C MET A 17 -7.07 -47.72 -36.27
N ALA A 18 -7.28 -47.05 -35.13
CA ALA A 18 -8.57 -46.90 -34.49
C ALA A 18 -8.97 -45.42 -34.57
N THR A 19 -10.18 -45.18 -35.06
CA THR A 19 -10.88 -43.90 -35.15
C THR A 19 -10.83 -43.14 -33.82
N LEU A 20 -10.18 -41.97 -33.83
CA LEU A 20 -10.20 -41.01 -32.72
C LEU A 20 -11.58 -40.34 -32.67
N ALA A 21 -12.33 -40.65 -31.62
CA ALA A 21 -13.45 -39.83 -31.17
C ALA A 21 -12.89 -38.48 -30.68
N THR A 22 -13.50 -37.39 -31.13
CA THR A 22 -13.34 -36.03 -30.58
C THR A 22 -13.72 -36.02 -29.10
N PRO A 23 -12.91 -35.43 -28.19
CA PRO A 23 -13.33 -35.25 -26.80
C PRO A 23 -14.40 -34.15 -26.74
N THR A 24 -15.51 -34.47 -26.07
CA THR A 24 -16.55 -33.54 -25.66
C THR A 24 -15.96 -32.44 -24.77
N ALA A 25 -16.27 -31.18 -25.07
CA ALA A 25 -15.88 -30.04 -24.24
C ALA A 25 -16.49 -30.20 -22.84
N THR A 26 -15.64 -30.34 -21.81
CA THR A 26 -16.06 -30.46 -20.41
C THR A 26 -16.68 -29.15 -19.94
N GLN A 27 -17.93 -29.19 -19.45
CA GLN A 27 -18.59 -28.02 -18.83
C GLN A 27 -18.14 -27.88 -17.37
N TRP A 28 -17.66 -26.70 -16.97
CA TRP A 28 -17.15 -26.44 -15.63
C TRP A 28 -18.14 -25.60 -14.84
N ALA A 29 -18.74 -26.15 -13.79
CA ALA A 29 -19.63 -25.45 -12.86
C ALA A 29 -18.83 -24.79 -11.72
N THR A 30 -19.27 -23.62 -11.27
CA THR A 30 -18.67 -22.90 -10.14
C THR A 30 -19.54 -23.05 -8.90
N THR A 31 -19.10 -23.84 -7.93
CA THR A 31 -19.80 -24.00 -6.64
C THR A 31 -19.21 -23.08 -5.60
N THR A 32 -20.06 -22.25 -4.99
CA THR A 32 -19.72 -21.43 -3.82
C THR A 32 -20.19 -22.14 -2.57
N LEU A 33 -19.27 -22.44 -1.66
CA LEU A 33 -19.52 -23.04 -0.36
C LEU A 33 -19.20 -22.04 0.75
N LYS A 34 -20.00 -22.05 1.80
CA LYS A 34 -19.66 -21.44 3.08
C LYS A 34 -18.78 -22.40 3.86
N VAL A 35 -17.62 -21.94 4.29
CA VAL A 35 -16.63 -22.76 5.00
C VAL A 35 -16.45 -22.23 6.40
N GLY A 36 -17.10 -22.88 7.35
CA GLY A 36 -17.02 -22.61 8.78
C GLY A 36 -15.67 -23.03 9.37
N GLY A 37 -15.16 -22.22 10.30
CA GLY A 37 -13.98 -22.59 11.07
C GLY A 37 -12.63 -22.24 10.42
N MET A 38 -12.56 -21.37 9.42
CA MET A 38 -11.27 -20.81 8.96
C MET A 38 -10.85 -19.62 9.86
N THR A 39 -9.60 -19.59 10.35
CA THR A 39 -9.13 -18.50 11.24
C THR A 39 -7.77 -17.90 10.88
N CYS A 40 -7.07 -18.46 9.89
CA CYS A 40 -5.80 -17.93 9.41
C CYS A 40 -5.54 -18.35 7.96
N GLY A 41 -4.54 -17.75 7.31
CA GLY A 41 -4.16 -18.12 5.93
C GLY A 41 -3.62 -19.54 5.78
N ALA A 42 -3.21 -20.22 6.87
CA ALA A 42 -2.90 -21.64 6.80
C ALA A 42 -4.17 -22.50 6.63
N CYS A 43 -5.33 -22.02 7.10
CA CYS A 43 -6.62 -22.67 6.86
C CYS A 43 -7.02 -22.59 5.39
N THR A 44 -6.82 -21.43 4.74
CA THR A 44 -7.13 -21.28 3.31
C THR A 44 -6.24 -22.18 2.46
N SER A 45 -4.93 -22.21 2.73
CA SER A 45 -4.02 -23.11 2.03
C SER A 45 -4.33 -24.59 2.28
N ALA A 46 -4.87 -24.96 3.45
CA ALA A 46 -5.26 -26.34 3.72
C ALA A 46 -6.52 -26.77 2.98
N VAL A 47 -7.52 -25.89 2.87
CA VAL A 47 -8.71 -26.09 2.03
C VAL A 47 -8.30 -26.16 0.56
N GLU A 48 -7.45 -25.25 0.08
CA GLU A 48 -6.92 -25.26 -1.31
C GLU A 48 -6.10 -26.53 -1.61
N SER A 49 -5.28 -26.98 -0.66
CA SER A 49 -4.58 -28.27 -0.76
C SER A 49 -5.51 -29.49 -0.65
N GLY A 50 -6.75 -29.27 -0.20
CA GLY A 50 -7.88 -30.22 -0.20
C GLY A 50 -8.11 -30.82 -1.57
N PHE A 51 -8.07 -29.95 -2.56
CA PHE A 51 -8.49 -30.20 -3.92
C PHE A 51 -7.33 -30.47 -4.88
N ARG A 52 -6.08 -30.47 -4.39
CA ARG A 52 -4.92 -30.82 -5.22
C ARG A 52 -4.94 -32.31 -5.55
N GLY A 53 -5.07 -32.62 -6.84
CA GLY A 53 -5.07 -34.00 -7.34
C GLY A 53 -6.44 -34.69 -7.30
N VAL A 54 -7.52 -33.94 -7.07
CA VAL A 54 -8.89 -34.46 -7.19
C VAL A 54 -9.33 -34.33 -8.66
N GLU A 55 -9.68 -35.45 -9.28
CA GLU A 55 -10.17 -35.47 -10.67
C GLU A 55 -11.51 -34.72 -10.77
N GLY A 56 -11.66 -33.89 -11.80
CA GLY A 56 -12.85 -33.07 -11.99
C GLY A 56 -12.87 -31.75 -11.23
N VAL A 57 -11.84 -31.42 -10.43
CA VAL A 57 -11.73 -30.11 -9.77
C VAL A 57 -10.77 -29.20 -10.53
N GLY A 58 -11.25 -27.98 -10.74
CA GLY A 58 -10.65 -26.94 -11.54
C GLY A 58 -9.76 -25.98 -10.77
N SER A 59 -10.30 -24.78 -10.53
CA SER A 59 -9.68 -23.78 -9.66
C SER A 59 -10.44 -23.70 -8.34
N VAL A 60 -9.70 -23.59 -7.23
CA VAL A 60 -10.27 -23.38 -5.89
C VAL A 60 -9.74 -22.08 -5.31
N SER A 61 -10.65 -21.20 -4.91
CA SER A 61 -10.34 -19.92 -4.28
C SER A 61 -11.01 -19.83 -2.92
N VAL A 62 -10.24 -19.58 -1.87
CA VAL A 62 -10.76 -19.59 -0.50
C VAL A 62 -10.56 -18.22 0.15
N ALA A 63 -11.67 -17.55 0.44
CA ALA A 63 -11.68 -16.25 1.09
C ALA A 63 -11.85 -16.41 2.61
N LEU A 64 -10.74 -16.25 3.34
CA LEU A 64 -10.74 -16.31 4.81
C LEU A 64 -11.72 -15.31 5.45
N VAL A 65 -11.75 -14.07 4.93
CA VAL A 65 -12.52 -12.96 5.50
C VAL A 65 -14.03 -13.16 5.29
N MET A 66 -14.42 -13.83 4.21
CA MET A 66 -15.83 -14.06 3.86
C MET A 66 -16.33 -15.43 4.33
N GLU A 67 -15.48 -16.26 4.93
CA GLU A 67 -15.78 -17.67 5.28
C GLU A 67 -16.37 -18.43 4.08
N ARG A 68 -15.77 -18.26 2.88
CA ARG A 68 -16.27 -18.84 1.63
C ARG A 68 -15.16 -19.52 0.84
N ALA A 69 -15.51 -20.62 0.18
CA ALA A 69 -14.70 -21.27 -0.84
C ALA A 69 -15.48 -21.28 -2.16
N VAL A 70 -14.83 -20.92 -3.25
CA VAL A 70 -15.36 -20.99 -4.61
C VAL A 70 -14.56 -22.04 -5.34
N VAL A 71 -15.25 -23.11 -5.77
CA VAL A 71 -14.64 -24.28 -6.41
C VAL A 71 -15.23 -24.41 -7.80
N MET A 72 -14.39 -24.26 -8.83
CA MET A 72 -14.76 -24.65 -10.18
C MET A 72 -14.55 -26.16 -10.31
N HIS A 73 -15.55 -26.88 -10.80
CA HIS A 73 -15.55 -28.34 -10.91
C HIS A 73 -16.38 -28.79 -12.10
N ASN A 74 -16.09 -29.97 -12.63
CA ASN A 74 -16.97 -30.63 -13.58
C ASN A 74 -18.06 -31.38 -12.80
N PRO A 75 -19.34 -30.97 -12.86
CA PRO A 75 -20.43 -31.58 -12.11
C PRO A 75 -20.72 -33.03 -12.52
N GLU A 76 -20.21 -33.48 -13.68
CA GLU A 76 -20.32 -34.88 -14.12
C GLU A 76 -19.28 -35.80 -13.44
N VAL A 77 -18.17 -35.24 -12.95
CA VAL A 77 -17.05 -36.00 -12.38
C VAL A 77 -17.05 -35.93 -10.85
N ILE A 78 -17.38 -34.76 -10.29
CA ILE A 78 -17.48 -34.56 -8.84
C ILE A 78 -18.70 -33.68 -8.56
N SER A 79 -19.52 -34.03 -7.58
CA SER A 79 -20.70 -33.24 -7.21
C SER A 79 -20.38 -32.12 -6.21
N ALA A 80 -21.23 -31.10 -6.14
CA ALA A 80 -21.11 -30.02 -5.16
C ALA A 80 -21.13 -30.54 -3.70
N GLU A 81 -21.81 -31.65 -3.44
CA GLU A 81 -21.87 -32.31 -2.13
C GLU A 81 -20.55 -33.03 -1.79
N GLN A 82 -19.93 -33.70 -2.76
CA GLN A 82 -18.61 -34.30 -2.60
C GLN A 82 -17.52 -33.25 -2.38
N ILE A 83 -17.67 -32.07 -2.96
CA ILE A 83 -16.77 -30.93 -2.69
C ILE A 83 -16.91 -30.44 -1.25
N ALA A 84 -18.15 -30.38 -0.71
CA ALA A 84 -18.37 -30.05 0.69
C ALA A 84 -17.72 -31.10 1.60
N GLU A 85 -17.88 -32.39 1.29
CA GLU A 85 -17.29 -33.50 2.03
C GLU A 85 -15.74 -33.43 2.06
N ILE A 86 -15.09 -33.08 0.94
CA ILE A 86 -13.63 -32.87 0.90
C ILE A 86 -13.18 -31.76 1.87
N ILE A 87 -13.97 -30.71 2.02
CA ILE A 87 -13.67 -29.61 2.95
C ILE A 87 -13.90 -30.05 4.40
N GLU A 88 -14.94 -30.85 4.65
CA GLU A 88 -15.24 -31.46 5.95
C GLU A 88 -14.16 -32.47 6.40
N ASP A 89 -13.60 -33.26 5.48
CA ASP A 89 -12.45 -34.13 5.72
C ASP A 89 -11.19 -33.31 6.07
N ARG A 90 -11.05 -32.13 5.46
CA ARG A 90 -10.06 -31.11 5.87
C ARG A 90 -10.47 -30.34 7.12
N GLY A 91 -11.51 -30.77 7.82
CA GLY A 91 -11.86 -30.42 9.20
C GLY A 91 -12.47 -29.03 9.32
N PHE A 92 -13.16 -28.59 8.27
CA PHE A 92 -13.88 -27.33 8.19
C PHE A 92 -15.33 -27.63 7.84
N ASP A 93 -16.28 -27.00 8.53
CA ASP A 93 -17.70 -27.21 8.25
C ASP A 93 -18.02 -26.62 6.85
N ALA A 94 -18.67 -27.35 5.95
CA ALA A 94 -18.93 -26.87 4.59
C ALA A 94 -20.41 -26.95 4.23
N GLU A 95 -20.99 -25.81 3.85
CA GLU A 95 -22.39 -25.71 3.41
C GLU A 95 -22.43 -25.14 1.98
N VAL A 96 -23.02 -25.88 1.03
CA VAL A 96 -23.15 -25.42 -0.36
C VAL A 96 -24.16 -24.27 -0.43
N LEU A 97 -23.72 -23.08 -0.90
CA LEU A 97 -24.58 -21.90 -1.02
C LEU A 97 -25.19 -21.77 -2.42
N SER A 98 -24.39 -22.00 -3.46
CA SER A 98 -24.83 -21.97 -4.85
C SER A 98 -23.90 -22.80 -5.75
N THR A 99 -24.44 -23.35 -6.83
CA THR A 99 -23.67 -23.98 -7.91
C THR A 99 -24.09 -23.33 -9.21
N ASP A 100 -23.24 -22.47 -9.75
CA ASP A 100 -23.47 -21.72 -10.97
C ASP A 100 -22.92 -22.54 -12.16
N LEU A 101 -23.81 -23.07 -13.00
CA LEU A 101 -23.46 -23.65 -14.29
C LEU A 101 -23.26 -22.51 -15.30
N PRO A 102 -22.19 -22.52 -16.13
CA PRO A 102 -22.05 -21.54 -17.20
C PRO A 102 -23.23 -21.70 -18.16
N SER A 103 -23.93 -20.61 -18.46
CA SER A 103 -24.84 -20.58 -19.62
C SER A 103 -24.01 -20.83 -20.89
N PRO A 104 -24.48 -21.65 -21.85
CA PRO A 104 -23.75 -21.90 -23.08
C PRO A 104 -23.58 -20.59 -23.87
N MET A 105 -22.35 -20.07 -23.90
CA MET A 105 -21.94 -19.07 -24.88
C MET A 105 -21.59 -19.81 -26.18
N PHE A 106 -22.37 -19.54 -27.23
CA PHE A 106 -22.08 -20.04 -28.56
C PHE A 106 -20.79 -19.42 -29.11
N PRO A 107 -19.86 -20.20 -29.68
CA PRO A 107 -18.77 -19.66 -30.49
C PRO A 107 -19.33 -19.14 -31.83
N ALA A 108 -19.02 -17.89 -32.15
CA ALA A 108 -19.25 -17.33 -33.48
C ALA A 108 -18.37 -18.07 -34.49
N LYS A 109 -18.96 -18.90 -35.35
CA LYS A 109 -18.26 -19.47 -36.50
C LYS A 109 -17.99 -18.39 -37.54
N GLN A 110 -16.73 -18.29 -37.96
CA GLN A 110 -16.31 -17.66 -39.22
C GLN A 110 -16.77 -18.54 -40.39
N ASP A 111 -17.43 -17.91 -41.36
CA ASP A 111 -17.71 -18.51 -42.67
C ASP A 111 -16.41 -18.62 -43.49
N LEU A 112 -16.10 -19.85 -43.90
CA LEU A 112 -15.36 -20.16 -45.12
C LEU A 112 -16.38 -20.82 -46.06
N PHE A 113 -16.50 -20.24 -47.26
CA PHE A 113 -17.39 -20.67 -48.32
C PHE A 113 -17.28 -22.17 -48.62
N ASP A 114 -18.41 -22.85 -48.62
CA ASP A 114 -18.81 -23.75 -49.70
C ASP A 114 -20.33 -23.66 -49.87
N ALA A 115 -20.77 -23.58 -51.12
CA ALA A 115 -22.14 -23.29 -51.53
C ALA A 115 -23.08 -24.48 -51.30
N GLU A 116 -24.23 -24.24 -50.68
CA GLU A 116 -25.50 -24.98 -50.87
C GLU A 116 -26.68 -24.23 -50.20
N GLU A 117 -27.90 -24.51 -50.68
CA GLU A 117 -29.10 -23.66 -50.70
C GLU A 117 -29.80 -23.36 -49.34
N ASP A 118 -30.62 -22.30 -49.36
CA ASP A 118 -31.54 -21.75 -48.34
C ASP A 118 -32.24 -22.77 -47.40
N SER A 119 -32.38 -22.41 -46.11
CA SER A 119 -33.52 -22.87 -45.28
C SER A 119 -33.95 -21.77 -44.29
N GLY A 120 -35.13 -21.18 -44.51
CA GLY A 120 -35.72 -20.15 -43.66
C GLY A 120 -36.20 -20.69 -42.31
N LEU A 121 -35.32 -20.64 -41.30
CA LEU A 121 -35.63 -21.08 -39.94
C LEU A 121 -36.51 -20.06 -39.20
N MET A 122 -37.47 -20.56 -38.44
CA MET A 122 -38.40 -19.79 -37.60
C MET A 122 -38.12 -20.12 -36.13
N THR A 123 -38.14 -19.11 -35.25
CA THR A 123 -38.00 -19.32 -33.79
C THR A 123 -39.36 -19.13 -33.15
N THR A 124 -39.90 -20.19 -32.55
CA THR A 124 -41.21 -20.18 -31.87
C THR A 124 -41.01 -20.34 -30.37
N THR A 125 -41.63 -19.44 -29.60
CA THR A 125 -41.65 -19.49 -28.13
C THR A 125 -43.02 -19.98 -27.66
N VAL A 126 -43.04 -21.01 -26.83
CA VAL A 126 -44.26 -21.66 -26.30
C VAL A 126 -44.22 -21.63 -24.76
N ALA A 127 -45.28 -21.15 -24.13
CA ALA A 127 -45.49 -21.26 -22.68
C ALA A 127 -46.04 -22.65 -22.35
N ILE A 128 -45.49 -23.29 -21.30
CA ILE A 128 -45.82 -24.67 -20.93
C ILE A 128 -46.31 -24.72 -19.49
N GLU A 129 -47.60 -24.99 -19.29
CA GLU A 129 -48.22 -25.05 -17.98
C GLU A 129 -47.97 -26.41 -17.28
N GLY A 130 -47.68 -26.38 -15.98
CA GLY A 130 -47.60 -27.57 -15.13
C GLY A 130 -46.19 -28.15 -14.95
N MET A 131 -45.13 -27.49 -15.43
CA MET A 131 -43.74 -27.91 -15.20
C MET A 131 -43.28 -27.54 -13.79
N THR A 132 -43.04 -28.55 -12.93
CA THR A 132 -42.74 -28.33 -11.50
C THR A 132 -41.37 -28.84 -11.05
N CYS A 133 -40.67 -29.62 -11.88
CA CYS A 133 -39.35 -30.16 -11.56
C CYS A 133 -38.55 -30.52 -12.82
N GLY A 134 -37.25 -30.79 -12.67
CA GLY A 134 -36.35 -31.20 -13.77
C GLY A 134 -36.78 -32.48 -14.51
N ALA A 135 -37.60 -33.34 -13.90
CA ALA A 135 -38.14 -34.50 -14.61
C ALA A 135 -39.20 -34.10 -15.66
N CYS A 136 -39.93 -32.99 -15.45
CA CYS A 136 -40.88 -32.45 -16.43
C CYS A 136 -40.15 -31.91 -17.67
N THR A 137 -39.02 -31.22 -17.48
CA THR A 137 -38.24 -30.70 -18.61
C THR A 137 -37.63 -31.82 -19.44
N SER A 138 -37.12 -32.88 -18.81
CA SER A 138 -36.63 -34.05 -19.53
C SER A 138 -37.72 -34.80 -20.31
N ALA A 139 -38.96 -34.82 -19.80
CA ALA A 139 -40.09 -35.45 -20.49
C ALA A 139 -40.50 -34.69 -21.76
N VAL A 140 -40.48 -33.34 -21.70
CA VAL A 140 -40.76 -32.46 -22.84
C VAL A 140 -39.58 -32.44 -23.82
N GLU A 141 -38.32 -32.36 -23.36
CA GLU A 141 -37.12 -32.49 -24.20
C GLU A 141 -37.06 -33.84 -24.94
N GLY A 142 -37.43 -34.93 -24.27
CA GLY A 142 -37.59 -36.24 -24.89
C GLY A 142 -38.74 -36.29 -25.92
N GLY A 143 -39.59 -35.27 -26.00
CA GLY A 143 -40.61 -35.06 -27.02
C GLY A 143 -40.03 -34.72 -28.38
N PHE A 144 -38.97 -33.93 -28.39
CA PHE A 144 -38.43 -33.30 -29.59
C PHE A 144 -37.14 -33.93 -30.10
N LYS A 145 -36.58 -34.91 -29.39
CA LYS A 145 -35.32 -35.60 -29.76
C LYS A 145 -35.36 -36.31 -31.12
N ASP A 146 -36.52 -36.82 -31.52
CA ASP A 146 -36.70 -37.60 -32.75
C ASP A 146 -37.61 -36.90 -33.78
N VAL A 147 -37.92 -35.61 -33.58
CA VAL A 147 -38.83 -34.84 -34.44
C VAL A 147 -38.03 -34.14 -35.54
N ALA A 148 -38.27 -34.53 -36.80
CA ALA A 148 -37.62 -33.92 -37.95
C ALA A 148 -38.04 -32.45 -38.12
N GLY A 149 -37.07 -31.55 -38.25
CA GLY A 149 -37.31 -30.12 -38.46
C GLY A 149 -36.94 -29.22 -37.28
N VAL A 150 -36.62 -29.77 -36.10
CA VAL A 150 -36.10 -29.00 -34.95
C VAL A 150 -34.58 -28.90 -35.06
N LYS A 151 -34.02 -27.68 -35.06
CA LYS A 151 -32.57 -27.46 -35.03
C LYS A 151 -32.05 -27.14 -33.63
N ASN A 152 -32.79 -26.32 -32.88
CA ASN A 152 -32.40 -25.90 -31.54
C ASN A 152 -33.62 -25.87 -30.63
N PHE A 153 -33.46 -26.31 -29.38
CA PHE A 153 -34.55 -26.47 -28.43
C PHE A 153 -34.07 -26.17 -27.03
N SER A 154 -34.74 -25.25 -26.33
CA SER A 154 -34.40 -24.88 -24.96
C SER A 154 -35.65 -24.71 -24.10
N ILE A 155 -35.65 -25.27 -22.88
CA ILE A 155 -36.74 -25.11 -21.89
C ILE A 155 -36.19 -24.44 -20.64
N SER A 156 -36.94 -23.46 -20.13
CA SER A 156 -36.70 -22.84 -18.85
C SER A 156 -37.86 -23.15 -17.89
N LEU A 157 -37.55 -23.94 -16.85
CA LEU A 157 -38.47 -24.23 -15.74
C LEU A 157 -38.87 -22.96 -14.98
N LEU A 158 -37.93 -22.04 -14.78
CA LEU A 158 -38.15 -20.82 -14.00
C LEU A 158 -39.14 -19.86 -14.67
N SER A 159 -39.22 -19.89 -16.00
CA SER A 159 -40.12 -19.04 -16.77
C SER A 159 -41.28 -19.80 -17.40
N GLU A 160 -41.42 -21.11 -17.14
CA GLU A 160 -42.44 -21.99 -17.71
C GLU A 160 -42.55 -21.86 -19.25
N ARG A 161 -41.42 -21.76 -19.96
CA ARG A 161 -41.37 -21.49 -21.41
C ARG A 161 -40.34 -22.35 -22.12
N ALA A 162 -40.65 -22.71 -23.36
CA ALA A 162 -39.76 -23.35 -24.32
C ALA A 162 -39.54 -22.45 -25.53
N VAL A 163 -38.30 -22.34 -26.00
CA VAL A 163 -37.92 -21.62 -27.22
C VAL A 163 -37.33 -22.64 -28.21
N ILE A 164 -37.90 -22.68 -29.41
CA ILE A 164 -37.74 -23.78 -30.36
C ILE A 164 -37.45 -23.19 -31.74
N GLU A 165 -36.24 -23.41 -32.24
CA GLU A 165 -35.86 -23.06 -33.61
C GLU A 165 -36.15 -24.23 -34.53
N HIS A 166 -37.07 -24.03 -35.46
CA HIS A 166 -37.53 -25.08 -36.37
C HIS A 166 -37.67 -24.57 -37.80
N ASP A 167 -37.64 -25.50 -38.75
CA ASP A 167 -38.00 -25.21 -40.13
C ASP A 167 -39.54 -25.19 -40.26
N PRO A 168 -40.16 -24.06 -40.62
CA PRO A 168 -41.62 -23.93 -40.70
C PRO A 168 -42.25 -24.79 -41.81
N THR A 169 -41.44 -25.30 -42.75
CA THR A 169 -41.92 -26.19 -43.82
C THR A 169 -42.06 -27.65 -43.38
N LEU A 170 -41.30 -28.06 -42.37
CA LEU A 170 -41.27 -29.44 -41.86
C LEU A 170 -42.03 -29.59 -40.55
N LEU A 171 -42.01 -28.56 -39.70
CA LEU A 171 -42.65 -28.55 -38.40
C LEU A 171 -43.34 -27.19 -38.21
N SER A 172 -44.65 -27.15 -38.02
CA SER A 172 -45.37 -25.90 -37.78
C SER A 172 -45.42 -25.58 -36.28
N ALA A 173 -45.51 -24.29 -35.92
CA ALA A 173 -45.63 -23.83 -34.54
C ALA A 173 -46.79 -24.50 -33.77
N GLU A 174 -47.91 -24.77 -34.45
CA GLU A 174 -49.08 -25.46 -33.89
C GLU A 174 -48.77 -26.92 -33.53
N LYS A 175 -48.01 -27.61 -34.39
CA LYS A 175 -47.60 -29.01 -34.19
C LYS A 175 -46.60 -29.15 -33.05
N ILE A 176 -45.84 -28.09 -32.77
CA ILE A 176 -44.92 -28.02 -31.65
C ILE A 176 -45.69 -27.93 -30.32
N ALA A 177 -46.75 -27.13 -30.25
CA ALA A 177 -47.63 -27.10 -29.09
C ALA A 177 -48.31 -28.46 -28.86
N GLU A 178 -48.80 -29.11 -29.92
CA GLU A 178 -49.43 -30.45 -29.86
C GLU A 178 -48.46 -31.52 -29.30
N ILE A 179 -47.19 -31.51 -29.71
CA ILE A 179 -46.16 -32.45 -29.18
C ILE A 179 -45.94 -32.26 -27.67
N ILE A 180 -46.08 -31.03 -27.16
CA ILE A 180 -45.94 -30.74 -25.72
C ILE A 180 -47.21 -31.20 -24.97
N GLU A 181 -48.38 -30.99 -25.55
CA GLU A 181 -49.67 -31.47 -25.01
C GLU A 181 -49.75 -32.99 -24.93
N ASP A 182 -49.25 -33.70 -25.95
CA ASP A 182 -49.17 -35.17 -25.97
C ASP A 182 -48.27 -35.74 -24.86
N ARG A 183 -47.39 -34.92 -24.29
CA ARG A 183 -46.55 -35.27 -23.12
C ARG A 183 -47.19 -34.89 -21.80
N GLY A 184 -48.43 -34.42 -21.81
CA GLY A 184 -49.24 -34.15 -20.63
C GLY A 184 -49.09 -32.76 -20.03
N PHE A 185 -48.57 -31.78 -20.80
CA PHE A 185 -48.37 -30.39 -20.36
C PHE A 185 -49.16 -29.44 -21.26
N GLY A 186 -49.88 -28.45 -20.69
CA GLY A 186 -50.60 -27.46 -21.50
C GLY A 186 -49.63 -26.55 -22.25
N ALA A 187 -49.87 -26.24 -23.53
CA ALA A 187 -48.93 -25.48 -24.35
C ALA A 187 -49.61 -24.34 -25.11
N GLU A 188 -49.15 -23.09 -24.91
CA GLU A 188 -49.67 -21.89 -25.59
C GLU A 188 -48.54 -21.15 -26.33
N ILE A 189 -48.74 -20.81 -27.61
CA ILE A 189 -47.72 -20.15 -28.43
C ILE A 189 -47.69 -18.65 -28.08
N VAL A 190 -46.53 -18.16 -27.62
CA VAL A 190 -46.34 -16.77 -27.18
C VAL A 190 -45.86 -15.88 -28.32
N ASP A 191 -44.91 -16.36 -29.13
CA ASP A 191 -44.34 -15.58 -30.23
C ASP A 191 -43.71 -16.50 -31.30
N SER A 192 -43.65 -16.05 -32.55
CA SER A 192 -42.98 -16.76 -33.64
C SER A 192 -42.37 -15.76 -34.63
N GLU A 193 -41.06 -15.55 -34.56
CA GLU A 193 -40.33 -14.57 -35.37
C GLU A 193 -39.43 -15.24 -36.42
N SER A 194 -39.27 -14.59 -37.58
CA SER A 194 -38.30 -14.96 -38.63
C SER A 194 -37.14 -13.96 -38.66
N ALA A 195 -35.90 -14.44 -38.79
CA ALA A 195 -34.71 -13.59 -38.70
C ALA A 195 -34.61 -12.62 -39.91
N GLN A 196 -34.57 -11.30 -39.66
CA GLN A 196 -34.20 -10.25 -40.64
C GLN A 196 -33.01 -9.40 -40.17
N GLU A 197 -32.15 -9.02 -41.11
CA GLU A 197 -30.86 -8.30 -40.94
C GLU A 197 -30.99 -6.78 -40.65
N LYS A 198 -29.98 -6.19 -39.96
CA LYS A 198 -29.75 -4.73 -39.81
C LYS A 198 -28.47 -4.28 -40.54
N PRO A 199 -28.39 -3.03 -41.05
CA PRO A 199 -27.38 -2.61 -42.03
C PRO A 199 -26.01 -2.25 -41.42
N ARG A 200 -24.93 -2.61 -42.13
CA ARG A 200 -23.52 -2.28 -41.83
C ARG A 200 -23.14 -0.89 -42.39
N ALA A 201 -22.54 -0.04 -41.55
CA ALA A 201 -21.76 1.12 -41.98
C ALA A 201 -20.27 0.74 -42.03
N SER A 202 -19.61 1.08 -43.13
CA SER A 202 -18.19 0.81 -43.41
C SER A 202 -17.26 1.83 -42.77
N CYS A 203 -16.18 1.38 -42.11
CA CYS A 203 -14.94 2.15 -41.93
C CYS A 203 -13.74 1.19 -41.79
N ASN A 204 -12.73 1.34 -42.66
CA ASN A 204 -11.43 0.66 -42.56
C ASN A 204 -10.63 1.16 -41.34
N PRO A 205 -9.99 0.32 -40.52
CA PRO A 205 -9.00 0.78 -39.56
C PRO A 205 -7.58 0.66 -40.14
N THR A 206 -6.84 1.76 -40.09
CA THR A 206 -5.37 1.79 -40.21
C THR A 206 -4.80 2.04 -38.82
N SER A 207 -4.68 1.01 -38.00
CA SER A 207 -3.78 1.01 -36.83
C SER A 207 -3.11 -0.36 -36.73
N SER A 208 -1.78 -0.36 -36.63
CA SER A 208 -0.96 -1.58 -36.70
C SER A 208 -0.54 -2.12 -35.33
N VAL A 209 -1.09 -1.62 -34.22
CA VAL A 209 -0.67 -2.03 -32.86
C VAL A 209 -1.81 -2.71 -32.11
N ALA A 210 -1.54 -3.90 -31.58
CA ALA A 210 -2.48 -4.67 -30.78
C ALA A 210 -1.85 -5.20 -29.49
N THR A 211 -2.65 -5.28 -28.43
CA THR A 211 -2.29 -5.91 -27.17
C THR A 211 -2.96 -7.28 -27.07
N THR A 212 -2.16 -8.33 -27.12
CA THR A 212 -2.61 -9.72 -26.99
C THR A 212 -2.34 -10.24 -25.60
N THR A 213 -3.36 -10.79 -24.95
CA THR A 213 -3.25 -11.50 -23.69
C THR A 213 -3.25 -13.00 -23.96
N VAL A 214 -2.21 -13.69 -23.49
CA VAL A 214 -1.99 -15.13 -23.65
C VAL A 214 -1.95 -15.77 -22.27
N ALA A 215 -2.78 -16.78 -22.02
CA ALA A 215 -2.66 -17.66 -20.86
C ALA A 215 -1.49 -18.62 -21.09
N ILE A 216 -0.65 -18.82 -20.07
CA ILE A 216 0.55 -19.65 -20.15
C ILE A 216 0.50 -20.72 -19.06
N GLU A 217 0.26 -21.95 -19.46
CA GLU A 217 0.16 -23.11 -18.57
C GLU A 217 1.54 -23.61 -18.14
N GLY A 218 1.65 -24.00 -16.86
CA GLY A 218 2.86 -24.64 -16.31
C GLY A 218 3.92 -23.68 -15.74
N MET A 219 3.64 -22.37 -15.67
CA MET A 219 4.55 -21.40 -15.03
C MET A 219 4.41 -21.41 -13.51
N THR A 220 5.45 -21.88 -12.80
CA THR A 220 5.38 -22.09 -11.33
C THR A 220 6.40 -21.31 -10.51
N CYS A 221 7.43 -20.73 -11.13
CA CYS A 221 8.44 -19.92 -10.44
C CYS A 221 9.03 -18.80 -11.32
N GLY A 222 9.78 -17.88 -10.71
CA GLY A 222 10.44 -16.77 -11.43
C GLY A 222 11.47 -17.21 -12.49
N ALA A 223 11.93 -18.47 -12.45
CA ALA A 223 12.75 -19.02 -13.54
C ALA A 223 11.91 -19.30 -14.80
N CYS A 224 10.63 -19.69 -14.66
CA CYS A 224 9.71 -19.88 -15.78
C CYS A 224 9.40 -18.54 -16.47
N THR A 225 9.14 -17.48 -15.69
CA THR A 225 8.90 -16.14 -16.26
C THR A 225 10.14 -15.63 -17.00
N SER A 226 11.34 -15.88 -16.46
CA SER A 226 12.60 -15.51 -17.12
C SER A 226 12.83 -16.28 -18.43
N ALA A 227 12.39 -17.54 -18.51
CA ALA A 227 12.51 -18.37 -19.71
C ALA A 227 11.57 -17.90 -20.84
N VAL A 228 10.33 -17.53 -20.50
CA VAL A 228 9.36 -16.97 -21.45
C VAL A 228 9.76 -15.55 -21.86
N GLU A 229 10.14 -14.69 -20.92
CA GLU A 229 10.58 -13.32 -21.20
C GLU A 229 11.85 -13.30 -22.08
N GLY A 230 12.77 -14.24 -21.86
CA GLY A 230 13.91 -14.46 -22.74
C GLY A 230 13.56 -14.95 -24.15
N GLY A 231 12.30 -15.35 -24.40
CA GLY A 231 11.74 -15.67 -25.72
C GLY A 231 11.52 -14.44 -26.60
N PHE A 232 11.17 -13.32 -25.97
CA PHE A 232 10.72 -12.11 -26.66
C PHE A 232 11.77 -11.00 -26.74
N LYS A 233 12.96 -11.18 -26.13
CA LYS A 233 14.04 -10.17 -26.12
C LYS A 233 14.65 -9.87 -27.49
N GLU A 234 14.61 -10.81 -28.41
CA GLU A 234 15.21 -10.70 -29.76
C GLU A 234 14.16 -10.70 -30.89
N VAL A 235 12.86 -10.61 -30.56
CA VAL A 235 11.77 -10.70 -31.53
C VAL A 235 11.36 -9.31 -31.98
N GLU A 236 11.57 -9.00 -33.26
CA GLU A 236 11.15 -7.73 -33.86
C GLU A 236 9.61 -7.63 -33.89
N GLY A 237 9.07 -6.50 -33.42
CA GLY A 237 7.62 -6.22 -33.40
C GLY A 237 6.98 -6.23 -32.02
N VAL A 238 7.69 -6.64 -30.96
CA VAL A 238 7.21 -6.50 -29.57
C VAL A 238 7.48 -5.07 -29.09
N LEU A 239 6.43 -4.34 -28.70
CA LEU A 239 6.53 -3.00 -28.10
C LEU A 239 6.60 -3.08 -26.58
N ARG A 240 5.79 -3.97 -25.99
CA ARG A 240 5.73 -4.19 -24.55
C ARG A 240 5.41 -5.64 -24.24
N PHE A 241 6.15 -6.24 -23.33
CA PHE A 241 5.93 -7.60 -22.85
C PHE A 241 5.80 -7.56 -21.33
N ASN A 242 4.68 -8.06 -20.80
CA ASN A 242 4.44 -8.18 -19.36
C ASN A 242 4.00 -9.61 -19.07
N ILE A 243 4.58 -10.23 -18.06
CA ILE A 243 4.24 -11.60 -17.66
C ILE A 243 3.89 -11.62 -16.17
N SER A 244 2.72 -12.15 -15.84
CA SER A 244 2.25 -12.29 -14.47
C SER A 244 2.25 -13.76 -14.09
N LEU A 245 3.16 -14.14 -13.20
CA LEU A 245 3.20 -15.48 -12.62
C LEU A 245 1.94 -15.78 -11.80
N LEU A 246 1.39 -14.78 -11.12
CA LEU A 246 0.19 -14.95 -10.28
C LEU A 246 -1.09 -15.19 -11.09
N ALA A 247 -1.14 -14.64 -12.30
CA ALA A 247 -2.30 -14.77 -13.18
C ALA A 247 -2.09 -15.80 -14.30
N GLU A 248 -0.92 -16.47 -14.33
CA GLU A 248 -0.50 -17.39 -15.39
C GLU A 248 -0.74 -16.82 -16.79
N ARG A 249 -0.44 -15.53 -16.98
CA ARG A 249 -0.75 -14.78 -18.20
C ARG A 249 0.40 -13.89 -18.64
N ALA A 250 0.62 -13.79 -19.93
CA ALA A 250 1.41 -12.75 -20.56
C ALA A 250 0.52 -11.77 -21.33
N VAL A 251 0.83 -10.49 -21.22
CA VAL A 251 0.20 -9.40 -21.97
C VAL A 251 1.29 -8.80 -22.86
N ILE A 252 1.14 -8.97 -24.18
CA ILE A 252 2.10 -8.57 -25.19
C ILE A 252 1.48 -7.52 -26.11
N THR A 253 1.96 -6.28 -26.01
CA THR A 253 1.68 -5.23 -27.00
C THR A 253 2.67 -5.36 -28.15
N HIS A 254 2.16 -5.56 -29.36
CA HIS A 254 2.96 -5.85 -30.54
C HIS A 254 2.39 -5.18 -31.79
N ASP A 255 3.26 -4.95 -32.77
CA ASP A 255 2.89 -4.47 -34.09
C ASP A 255 2.39 -5.64 -34.93
N THR A 256 1.11 -5.65 -35.28
CA THR A 256 0.42 -6.72 -36.02
C THR A 256 0.96 -6.90 -37.44
N SER A 257 1.72 -5.93 -37.96
CA SER A 257 2.40 -6.07 -39.25
C SER A 257 3.69 -6.89 -39.19
N LYS A 258 4.30 -7.03 -38.00
CA LYS A 258 5.60 -7.68 -37.81
C LYS A 258 5.53 -8.96 -36.99
N LEU A 259 4.63 -8.99 -36.01
CA LEU A 259 4.43 -10.12 -35.11
C LEU A 259 2.92 -10.39 -35.04
N SER A 260 2.47 -11.63 -35.25
CA SER A 260 1.04 -11.97 -35.10
C SER A 260 0.78 -12.56 -33.72
N ALA A 261 -0.46 -12.44 -33.24
CA ALA A 261 -0.89 -13.04 -31.96
C ALA A 261 -0.62 -14.56 -31.90
N GLU A 262 -0.79 -15.26 -33.02
CA GLU A 262 -0.50 -16.70 -33.18
C GLU A 262 0.98 -17.01 -33.00
N LYS A 263 1.85 -16.19 -33.60
CA LYS A 263 3.30 -16.35 -33.50
C LYS A 263 3.82 -16.09 -32.08
N ILE A 264 3.12 -15.26 -31.31
CA ILE A 264 3.41 -15.04 -29.89
C ILE A 264 3.12 -16.30 -29.07
N ALA A 265 1.98 -16.97 -29.32
CA ALA A 265 1.69 -18.25 -28.65
C ALA A 265 2.74 -19.31 -29.01
N GLU A 266 3.12 -19.41 -30.29
CA GLU A 266 4.17 -20.33 -30.77
C GLU A 266 5.52 -20.10 -30.07
N ILE A 267 5.96 -18.85 -29.90
CA ILE A 267 7.21 -18.51 -29.19
C ILE A 267 7.17 -18.98 -27.72
N ILE A 268 6.00 -18.95 -27.08
CA ILE A 268 5.83 -19.40 -25.69
C ILE A 268 5.84 -20.93 -25.63
N GLU A 269 5.21 -21.61 -26.58
CA GLU A 269 5.22 -23.07 -26.72
C GLU A 269 6.62 -23.62 -27.01
N ASP A 270 7.41 -22.93 -27.84
CA ASP A 270 8.81 -23.27 -28.11
C ASP A 270 9.70 -23.20 -26.86
N ARG A 271 9.27 -22.46 -25.83
CA ARG A 271 9.94 -22.39 -24.52
C ARG A 271 9.43 -23.44 -23.52
N GLY A 272 8.53 -24.33 -23.96
CA GLY A 272 8.06 -25.48 -23.19
C GLY A 272 6.86 -25.18 -22.30
N PHE A 273 6.09 -24.12 -22.59
CA PHE A 273 4.88 -23.75 -21.84
C PHE A 273 3.67 -23.72 -22.78
N GLY A 274 2.54 -24.30 -22.37
CA GLY A 274 1.31 -24.24 -23.17
C GLY A 274 0.78 -22.81 -23.24
N ALA A 275 0.38 -22.34 -24.42
CA ALA A 275 0.01 -20.94 -24.63
C ALA A 275 -1.35 -20.80 -25.34
N GLU A 276 -2.34 -20.22 -24.67
CA GLU A 276 -3.68 -19.98 -25.23
C GLU A 276 -3.97 -18.48 -25.34
N ILE A 277 -4.34 -18.01 -26.53
CA ILE A 277 -4.67 -16.58 -26.74
C ILE A 277 -6.07 -16.30 -26.18
N LEU A 278 -6.15 -15.51 -25.12
CA LEU A 278 -7.42 -15.13 -24.49
C LEU A 278 -8.10 -13.95 -25.20
N SER A 279 -7.32 -12.95 -25.60
CA SER A 279 -7.86 -11.76 -26.26
C SER A 279 -6.78 -10.99 -27.01
N THR A 280 -7.16 -10.34 -28.11
CA THR A 280 -6.31 -9.37 -28.84
C THR A 280 -7.09 -8.07 -28.98
N ALA A 281 -6.65 -7.02 -28.28
CA ALA A 281 -7.28 -5.70 -28.28
C ALA A 281 -6.44 -4.72 -29.12
N PHE A 282 -7.03 -4.10 -30.13
CA PHE A 282 -6.35 -3.10 -30.96
C PHE A 282 -6.33 -1.75 -30.25
N GLU A 283 -5.17 -1.10 -30.20
CA GLU A 283 -5.08 0.25 -29.67
C GLU A 283 -5.62 1.26 -30.69
N THR A 284 -6.74 1.89 -30.36
CA THR A 284 -7.23 3.07 -31.06
C THR A 284 -6.37 4.25 -30.65
N SER A 285 -5.45 4.69 -31.52
CA SER A 285 -4.69 5.92 -31.31
C SER A 285 -5.61 7.13 -31.38
N ALA A 286 -6.04 7.62 -30.23
CA ALA A 286 -6.37 9.02 -30.00
C ALA A 286 -5.94 9.39 -28.57
N ASN A 287 -4.83 10.12 -28.47
CA ASN A 287 -4.42 10.78 -27.24
C ASN A 287 -5.53 11.72 -26.77
N GLY A 288 -6.12 11.43 -25.60
CA GLY A 288 -7.11 12.27 -24.94
C GLY A 288 -7.76 11.54 -23.75
N ALA A 289 -7.04 11.46 -22.64
CA ALA A 289 -7.49 11.19 -21.26
C ALA A 289 -9.01 10.97 -21.03
N GLY A 290 -9.57 9.82 -21.38
CA GLY A 290 -10.99 9.51 -21.17
C GLY A 290 -11.24 8.02 -20.94
N GLY A 291 -10.67 7.48 -19.86
CA GLY A 291 -10.84 6.07 -19.48
C GLY A 291 -12.24 5.79 -18.95
N ASN A 292 -12.85 4.69 -19.37
CA ASN A 292 -14.01 4.12 -18.69
C ASN A 292 -13.61 3.77 -17.25
N SER A 293 -14.25 4.39 -16.25
CA SER A 293 -13.99 4.12 -14.83
C SER A 293 -15.22 3.48 -14.18
N THR A 294 -14.99 2.47 -13.35
CA THR A 294 -16.04 1.78 -12.60
C THR A 294 -16.18 2.37 -11.21
N ALA A 295 -17.38 2.85 -10.86
CA ALA A 295 -17.73 3.33 -9.54
C ALA A 295 -18.71 2.37 -8.87
N GLN A 296 -18.54 2.16 -7.56
CA GLN A 296 -19.48 1.38 -6.74
C GLN A 296 -20.18 2.32 -5.76
N PHE A 297 -21.49 2.18 -5.64
CA PHE A 297 -22.32 2.94 -4.72
C PHE A 297 -23.09 2.00 -3.81
N LYS A 298 -23.24 2.38 -2.56
CA LYS A 298 -24.16 1.73 -1.63
C LYS A 298 -25.47 2.51 -1.62
N ILE A 299 -26.55 1.82 -1.99
CA ILE A 299 -27.88 2.40 -2.08
C ILE A 299 -28.63 2.18 -0.77
N TYR A 300 -29.26 3.24 -0.26
CA TYR A 300 -30.13 3.25 0.89
C TYR A 300 -31.55 3.63 0.45
N GLY A 301 -32.56 2.91 0.95
CA GLY A 301 -33.96 3.13 0.56
C GLY A 301 -34.79 1.85 0.36
N ASN A 302 -34.24 0.66 0.61
CA ASN A 302 -34.88 -0.65 0.40
C ASN A 302 -35.39 -0.84 -1.04
N PRO A 303 -34.49 -1.07 -2.02
CA PRO A 303 -34.88 -1.25 -3.41
C PRO A 303 -35.58 -2.60 -3.61
N ASP A 304 -36.79 -2.59 -4.18
CA ASP A 304 -37.45 -3.78 -4.73
C ASP A 304 -36.86 -4.14 -6.10
N ALA A 305 -37.05 -5.38 -6.58
CA ALA A 305 -36.52 -5.82 -7.88
C ALA A 305 -37.00 -4.97 -9.06
N THR A 306 -38.23 -4.46 -8.99
CA THR A 306 -38.79 -3.54 -9.98
C THR A 306 -38.13 -2.16 -9.94
N ALA A 307 -37.90 -1.62 -8.74
CA ALA A 307 -37.19 -0.36 -8.53
C ALA A 307 -35.73 -0.45 -8.98
N ALA A 308 -35.08 -1.60 -8.79
CA ALA A 308 -33.72 -1.86 -9.25
C ALA A 308 -33.61 -1.84 -10.78
N MET A 309 -34.50 -2.55 -11.48
CA MET A 309 -34.52 -2.54 -12.95
C MET A 309 -34.84 -1.15 -13.52
N ALA A 310 -35.76 -0.41 -12.88
CA ALA A 310 -36.09 0.95 -13.28
C ALA A 310 -34.89 1.89 -13.14
N LEU A 311 -34.15 1.79 -12.03
CA LEU A 311 -32.94 2.57 -11.79
C LEU A 311 -31.83 2.24 -12.80
N GLU A 312 -31.59 0.95 -13.07
CA GLU A 312 -30.60 0.50 -14.07
C GLU A 312 -30.93 1.03 -15.47
N ALA A 313 -32.18 0.87 -15.91
CA ALA A 313 -32.64 1.35 -17.20
C ALA A 313 -32.46 2.87 -17.33
N LYS A 314 -32.79 3.63 -16.27
CA LYS A 314 -32.68 5.09 -16.27
C LYS A 314 -31.22 5.55 -16.27
N LEU A 315 -30.34 4.93 -15.49
CA LEU A 315 -28.91 5.24 -15.52
C LEU A 315 -28.31 4.96 -16.91
N LEU A 316 -28.74 3.91 -17.61
CA LEU A 316 -28.32 3.64 -18.99
C LEU A 316 -28.78 4.70 -20.00
N THR A 317 -29.84 5.47 -19.71
CA THR A 317 -30.26 6.59 -20.58
C THR A 317 -29.36 7.82 -20.47
N ILE A 318 -28.53 7.91 -19.43
CA ILE A 318 -27.66 9.06 -19.20
C ILE A 318 -26.41 8.95 -20.06
N THR A 319 -26.11 10.02 -20.80
CA THR A 319 -24.93 10.09 -21.67
C THR A 319 -23.64 9.95 -20.86
N GLY A 320 -22.82 8.96 -21.20
CA GLY A 320 -21.56 8.67 -20.52
C GLY A 320 -21.59 7.47 -19.58
N ILE A 321 -22.75 6.83 -19.35
CA ILE A 321 -22.85 5.57 -18.59
C ILE A 321 -22.90 4.39 -19.56
N ASN A 322 -21.94 3.47 -19.44
CA ASN A 322 -21.84 2.29 -20.31
C ASN A 322 -22.56 1.06 -19.73
N SER A 323 -22.61 0.94 -18.41
CA SER A 323 -23.31 -0.15 -17.72
C SER A 323 -23.67 0.27 -16.29
N ALA A 324 -24.81 -0.21 -15.79
CA ALA A 324 -25.25 -0.03 -14.41
C ALA A 324 -25.88 -1.35 -13.93
N LYS A 325 -25.42 -1.89 -12.79
CA LYS A 325 -25.95 -3.12 -12.18
C LYS A 325 -26.12 -2.97 -10.68
N LEU A 326 -27.32 -3.22 -10.15
CA LEU A 326 -27.67 -3.17 -8.74
C LEU A 326 -27.82 -4.59 -8.16
N SER A 327 -26.92 -4.95 -7.26
CA SER A 327 -27.05 -6.18 -6.47
C SER A 327 -27.97 -5.94 -5.27
N LEU A 328 -29.18 -6.49 -5.31
CA LEU A 328 -30.17 -6.40 -4.22
C LEU A 328 -29.66 -7.00 -2.91
N ALA A 329 -28.94 -8.14 -2.97
CA ALA A 329 -28.41 -8.83 -1.79
C ALA A 329 -27.39 -8.01 -0.99
N THR A 330 -26.66 -7.11 -1.66
CA THR A 330 -25.64 -6.27 -1.03
C THR A 330 -26.01 -4.79 -1.00
N SER A 331 -27.15 -4.42 -1.59
CA SER A 331 -27.58 -3.05 -1.88
C SER A 331 -26.47 -2.22 -2.53
N ARG A 332 -25.74 -2.82 -3.48
CA ARG A 332 -24.60 -2.19 -4.17
C ARG A 332 -24.89 -2.00 -5.65
N LEU A 333 -24.79 -0.75 -6.11
CA LEU A 333 -24.85 -0.36 -7.52
C LEU A 333 -23.43 -0.24 -8.07
N THR A 334 -23.13 -0.97 -9.14
CA THR A 334 -21.87 -0.87 -9.89
C THR A 334 -22.16 -0.16 -11.21
N VAL A 335 -21.54 0.99 -11.43
CA VAL A 335 -21.71 1.80 -12.64
C VAL A 335 -20.36 1.94 -13.35
N THR A 336 -20.30 1.59 -14.63
CA THR A 336 -19.15 1.92 -15.49
C THR A 336 -19.49 3.18 -16.29
N HIS A 337 -18.76 4.27 -16.07
CA HIS A 337 -18.99 5.55 -16.73
C HIS A 337 -17.71 6.12 -17.34
N GLN A 338 -17.86 7.05 -18.28
CA GLN A 338 -16.78 7.89 -18.79
C GLN A 338 -16.65 9.14 -17.92
N ALA A 339 -15.55 9.22 -17.16
CA ALA A 339 -15.32 10.30 -16.19
C ALA A 339 -15.30 11.72 -16.79
N ASN A 340 -15.08 11.84 -18.11
CA ASN A 340 -15.08 13.12 -18.81
C ASN A 340 -16.46 13.69 -19.10
N LEU A 341 -17.47 12.82 -19.27
CA LEU A 341 -18.82 13.21 -19.66
C LEU A 341 -19.75 13.35 -18.46
N ILE A 342 -19.63 12.44 -17.50
CA ILE A 342 -20.42 12.44 -16.28
C ILE A 342 -19.54 12.09 -15.09
N GLY A 343 -19.48 12.99 -14.12
CA GLY A 343 -18.80 12.74 -12.85
C GLY A 343 -19.70 12.01 -11.85
N LEU A 344 -19.11 11.52 -10.75
CA LEU A 344 -19.81 10.80 -9.68
C LEU A 344 -21.04 11.54 -9.12
N ARG A 345 -20.98 12.89 -9.08
CA ARG A 345 -22.08 13.76 -8.63
C ARG A 345 -23.33 13.58 -9.48
N GLY A 346 -23.18 13.55 -10.81
CA GLY A 346 -24.31 13.40 -11.72
C GLY A 346 -25.00 12.05 -11.56
N ILE A 347 -24.23 11.00 -11.24
CA ILE A 347 -24.80 9.68 -10.93
C ILE A 347 -25.57 9.72 -9.61
N VAL A 348 -25.01 10.30 -8.55
CA VAL A 348 -25.70 10.39 -7.25
C VAL A 348 -26.98 11.22 -7.36
N GLU A 349 -26.94 12.36 -8.04
CA GLU A 349 -28.14 13.19 -8.27
C GLU A 349 -29.21 12.45 -9.07
N ALA A 350 -28.81 11.63 -10.06
CA ALA A 350 -29.74 10.79 -10.81
C ALA A 350 -30.39 9.69 -9.94
N VAL A 351 -29.64 9.14 -8.97
CA VAL A 351 -30.18 8.16 -8.01
C VAL A 351 -31.08 8.85 -6.97
N GLU A 352 -30.71 10.03 -6.46
CA GLU A 352 -31.50 10.83 -5.53
C GLU A 352 -32.81 11.33 -6.14
N ALA A 353 -32.84 11.60 -7.44
CA ALA A 353 -34.06 11.95 -8.17
C ALA A 353 -35.11 10.82 -8.18
N GLU A 354 -34.70 9.56 -7.98
CA GLU A 354 -35.60 8.41 -7.82
C GLU A 354 -36.03 8.19 -6.35
N GLY A 355 -35.63 9.08 -5.43
CA GLY A 355 -35.93 8.95 -4.00
C GLY A 355 -35.05 7.93 -3.28
N LEU A 356 -33.96 7.47 -3.91
CA LEU A 356 -32.97 6.57 -3.32
C LEU A 356 -31.71 7.36 -2.93
N ASN A 357 -31.10 7.06 -1.79
CA ASN A 357 -29.86 7.71 -1.40
C ASN A 357 -28.67 6.85 -1.81
N ALA A 358 -27.70 7.42 -2.55
CA ALA A 358 -26.47 6.74 -2.93
C ALA A 358 -25.28 7.33 -2.17
N LEU A 359 -24.52 6.47 -1.49
CA LEU A 359 -23.20 6.81 -0.96
C LEU A 359 -22.13 6.13 -1.82
N VAL A 360 -21.06 6.84 -2.17
CA VAL A 360 -19.93 6.22 -2.87
C VAL A 360 -19.35 5.15 -1.94
N SER A 361 -19.38 3.89 -2.37
CA SER A 361 -18.74 2.81 -1.64
C SER A 361 -17.31 2.72 -2.12
N ASP A 362 -16.48 3.68 -1.73
CA ASP A 362 -15.04 3.54 -1.88
C ASP A 362 -14.58 2.43 -0.93
N ASN A 363 -14.07 1.35 -1.53
CA ASN A 363 -13.65 0.13 -0.84
C ASN A 363 -12.51 0.35 0.17
N ASP A 364 -11.91 1.54 0.30
CA ASP A 364 -10.71 1.75 1.11
C ASP A 364 -10.99 2.54 2.42
N ASP A 365 -11.76 3.63 2.38
CA ASP A 365 -12.00 4.47 3.57
C ASP A 365 -12.99 3.83 4.57
N ASN A 366 -14.06 3.22 4.05
CA ASN A 366 -14.99 2.45 4.89
C ASN A 366 -14.29 1.22 5.47
N ASN A 367 -13.43 0.55 4.72
CA ASN A 367 -12.66 -0.59 5.21
C ASN A 367 -11.68 -0.18 6.31
N ALA A 368 -10.99 0.95 6.18
CA ALA A 368 -10.07 1.44 7.21
C ALA A 368 -10.79 1.87 8.51
N GLN A 369 -11.96 2.51 8.40
CA GLN A 369 -12.79 2.83 9.57
C GLN A 369 -13.36 1.57 10.22
N LEU A 370 -13.87 0.62 9.42
CA LEU A 370 -14.34 -0.68 9.90
C LEU A 370 -13.20 -1.48 10.52
N GLU A 371 -11.99 -1.44 9.98
CA GLU A 371 -10.81 -2.10 10.54
C GLU A 371 -10.41 -1.48 11.88
N SER A 372 -10.45 -0.16 12.01
CA SER A 372 -10.21 0.55 13.28
C SER A 372 -11.26 0.20 14.34
N LEU A 373 -12.53 0.13 13.95
CA LEU A 373 -13.64 -0.28 14.83
C LEU A 373 -13.54 -1.76 15.22
N ALA A 374 -13.20 -2.64 14.27
CA ALA A 374 -12.99 -4.07 14.50
C ALA A 374 -11.82 -4.31 15.47
N LYS A 375 -10.69 -3.62 15.29
CA LYS A 375 -9.56 -3.67 16.22
C LYS A 375 -9.95 -3.18 17.62
N THR A 376 -10.77 -2.14 17.72
CA THR A 376 -11.27 -1.64 19.01
C THR A 376 -12.20 -2.64 19.69
N ARG A 377 -13.07 -3.31 18.93
CA ARG A 377 -13.92 -4.41 19.41
C ARG A 377 -13.06 -5.57 19.91
N GLU A 378 -12.04 -5.97 19.15
CA GLU A 378 -11.13 -7.05 19.52
C GLU A 378 -10.40 -6.75 20.84
N ILE A 379 -9.89 -5.52 21.02
CA ILE A 379 -9.26 -5.07 22.27
C ILE A 379 -10.23 -5.19 23.45
N ASN A 380 -11.51 -4.81 23.26
CA ASN A 380 -12.53 -4.91 24.29
C ASN A 380 -12.89 -6.37 24.61
N GLU A 381 -12.93 -7.25 23.61
CA GLU A 381 -13.13 -8.68 23.82
C GLU A 381 -12.02 -9.29 24.66
N TRP A 382 -10.76 -9.03 24.32
CA TRP A 382 -9.61 -9.49 25.12
C TRP A 382 -9.60 -8.87 26.53
N ARG A 383 -10.02 -7.61 26.66
CA ARG A 383 -10.18 -6.97 27.98
C ARG A 383 -11.25 -7.65 28.81
N ARG A 384 -12.39 -8.02 28.21
CA ARG A 384 -13.49 -8.71 28.88
C ARG A 384 -13.06 -10.13 29.26
N ALA A 385 -12.41 -10.84 28.35
CA ALA A 385 -11.86 -12.18 28.60
C ALA A 385 -10.86 -12.15 29.77
N PHE A 386 -9.91 -11.21 29.78
CA PHE A 386 -8.95 -11.05 30.88
C PHE A 386 -9.64 -10.72 32.21
N LYS A 387 -10.62 -9.80 32.23
CA LYS A 387 -11.37 -9.49 33.45
C LYS A 387 -12.11 -10.71 33.99
N LEU A 388 -12.74 -11.48 33.10
CA LEU A 388 -13.49 -12.68 33.44
C LEU A 388 -12.55 -13.80 33.93
N SER A 389 -11.41 -14.02 33.27
CA SER A 389 -10.43 -15.01 33.73
C SER A 389 -9.86 -14.62 35.09
N LEU A 390 -9.54 -13.34 35.28
CA LEU A 390 -9.00 -12.81 36.53
C LEU A 390 -10.00 -12.95 37.70
N SER A 391 -11.31 -12.75 37.47
CA SER A 391 -12.32 -12.91 38.51
C SER A 391 -12.44 -14.34 39.03
N PHE A 392 -12.12 -15.35 38.21
CA PHE A 392 -12.10 -16.76 38.63
C PHE A 392 -10.72 -17.22 39.12
N ALA A 393 -9.63 -16.73 38.52
CA ALA A 393 -8.27 -17.10 38.88
C ALA A 393 -7.85 -16.59 40.28
N ILE A 394 -8.29 -15.38 40.67
CA ILE A 394 -7.98 -14.84 42.00
C ILE A 394 -8.56 -15.75 43.11
N PRO A 395 -9.86 -16.09 43.14
CA PRO A 395 -10.40 -17.04 44.12
C PRO A 395 -9.66 -18.38 44.15
N VAL A 396 -9.37 -18.97 42.98
CA VAL A 396 -8.62 -20.24 42.91
C VAL A 396 -7.25 -20.11 43.55
N PHE A 397 -6.53 -19.02 43.29
CA PHE A 397 -5.22 -18.73 43.91
C PHE A 397 -5.31 -18.51 45.41
N PHE A 398 -6.35 -17.81 45.87
CA PHE A 398 -6.58 -17.62 47.30
C PHE A 398 -6.86 -18.94 48.03
N ILE A 399 -7.66 -19.83 47.43
CA ILE A 399 -8.05 -21.13 48.00
C ILE A 399 -6.89 -22.13 47.98
N SER A 400 -6.15 -22.20 46.86
CA SER A 400 -5.06 -23.16 46.69
C SER A 400 -3.78 -22.79 47.43
N MET A 401 -3.47 -21.49 47.60
CA MET A 401 -2.16 -21.05 48.10
C MET A 401 -2.22 -20.15 49.33
N ILE A 402 -3.09 -19.13 49.37
CA ILE A 402 -3.09 -18.13 50.45
C ILE A 402 -3.73 -18.66 51.74
N LEU A 403 -4.89 -19.31 51.65
CA LEU A 403 -5.59 -19.83 52.82
C LEU A 403 -4.75 -20.88 53.58
N PRO A 404 -4.10 -21.87 52.93
CA PRO A 404 -3.28 -22.85 53.62
C PRO A 404 -2.02 -22.29 54.28
N MET A 405 -1.46 -21.19 53.76
CA MET A 405 -0.19 -20.63 54.22
C MET A 405 -0.35 -19.49 55.24
N CYS A 406 -1.34 -18.60 55.07
CA CYS A 406 -1.50 -17.39 55.88
C CYS A 406 -2.53 -17.52 57.01
N PHE A 407 -3.57 -18.35 56.83
CA PHE A 407 -4.65 -18.49 57.82
C PHE A 407 -5.06 -19.97 58.00
N PRO A 408 -4.22 -20.80 58.66
CA PRO A 408 -4.52 -22.22 58.89
C PRO A 408 -5.85 -22.46 59.61
N SER A 409 -6.32 -21.50 60.41
CA SER A 409 -7.56 -21.55 61.18
C SER A 409 -8.85 -21.33 60.36
N LEU A 410 -8.73 -20.83 59.12
CA LEU A 410 -9.83 -20.51 58.20
C LEU A 410 -9.84 -21.40 56.95
N ASP A 411 -9.08 -22.51 56.94
CA ASP A 411 -9.04 -23.43 55.79
C ASP A 411 -10.34 -24.28 55.71
N PHE A 412 -11.41 -23.67 55.20
CA PHE A 412 -12.64 -24.37 54.80
C PHE A 412 -12.38 -25.47 53.77
N GLY A 413 -11.21 -25.44 53.09
CA GLY A 413 -10.79 -26.46 52.14
C GLY A 413 -10.31 -27.76 52.77
N SER A 414 -10.12 -27.82 54.09
CA SER A 414 -9.75 -29.03 54.83
C SER A 414 -10.93 -29.94 55.18
N TRP A 415 -12.17 -29.52 54.91
CA TRP A 415 -13.36 -30.35 55.13
C TRP A 415 -13.45 -31.46 54.08
N GLU A 416 -13.48 -32.71 54.57
CA GLU A 416 -13.66 -33.92 53.78
C GLU A 416 -15.15 -34.15 53.53
N LEU A 417 -15.58 -34.14 52.26
CA LEU A 417 -16.97 -34.45 51.88
C LEU A 417 -17.16 -35.97 51.69
N LEU A 418 -16.13 -36.62 51.15
CA LEU A 418 -15.99 -38.05 50.90
C LEU A 418 -14.54 -38.46 51.20
N PRO A 419 -14.24 -39.73 51.52
CA PRO A 419 -12.86 -40.19 51.75
C PRO A 419 -11.95 -39.80 50.56
N GLY A 420 -10.97 -38.93 50.81
CA GLY A 420 -10.00 -38.48 49.80
C GLY A 420 -10.43 -37.33 48.89
N ILE A 421 -11.64 -36.75 49.05
CA ILE A 421 -12.11 -35.57 48.30
C ILE A 421 -12.38 -34.40 49.26
N PHE A 422 -11.59 -33.33 49.07
CA PHE A 422 -11.65 -32.12 49.87
C PHE A 422 -12.51 -31.05 49.19
N VAL A 423 -13.30 -30.32 49.98
CA VAL A 423 -14.18 -29.24 49.47
C VAL A 423 -13.39 -28.17 48.72
N GLY A 424 -12.17 -27.86 49.17
CA GLY A 424 -11.31 -26.87 48.52
C GLY A 424 -10.93 -27.25 47.08
N ASP A 425 -10.60 -28.52 46.83
CA ASP A 425 -10.24 -29.01 45.49
C ASP A 425 -11.44 -29.05 44.55
N LEU A 426 -12.63 -29.40 45.05
CA LEU A 426 -13.87 -29.40 44.27
C LEU A 426 -14.28 -27.97 43.85
N VAL A 427 -14.14 -27.00 44.74
CA VAL A 427 -14.38 -25.58 44.44
C VAL A 427 -13.36 -25.06 43.42
N CYS A 428 -12.08 -25.42 43.58
CA CYS A 428 -11.04 -25.09 42.60
C CYS A 428 -11.34 -25.69 41.22
N LEU A 429 -11.79 -26.95 41.14
CA LEU A 429 -12.21 -27.58 39.89
C LEU A 429 -13.38 -26.82 39.25
N ALA A 430 -14.43 -26.50 40.01
CA ALA A 430 -15.62 -25.80 39.54
C ALA A 430 -15.29 -24.39 39.00
N LEU A 431 -14.41 -23.66 39.68
CA LEU A 431 -13.96 -22.33 39.24
C LEU A 431 -13.00 -22.37 38.05
N THR A 432 -12.29 -23.49 37.86
CA THR A 432 -11.33 -23.66 36.76
C THR A 432 -12.01 -24.01 35.43
N ILE A 433 -13.11 -24.76 35.45
CA ILE A 433 -13.82 -25.21 34.24
C ILE A 433 -14.23 -24.05 33.30
N PRO A 434 -14.86 -22.95 33.77
CA PRO A 434 -15.21 -21.81 32.91
C PRO A 434 -14.00 -21.11 32.29
N VAL A 435 -12.86 -21.08 33.00
CA VAL A 435 -11.63 -20.47 32.48
C VAL A 435 -11.00 -21.39 31.43
N GLN A 436 -10.91 -22.69 31.71
CA GLN A 436 -10.29 -23.70 30.83
C GLN A 436 -11.07 -23.89 29.53
N PHE A 437 -12.38 -24.14 29.62
CA PHE A 437 -13.20 -24.50 28.45
C PHE A 437 -14.06 -23.34 27.92
N GLY A 438 -14.24 -22.26 28.69
CA GLY A 438 -14.92 -21.05 28.19
C GLY A 438 -13.94 -20.13 27.47
N ILE A 439 -13.04 -19.51 28.23
CA ILE A 439 -12.04 -18.57 27.67
C ILE A 439 -10.98 -19.32 26.88
N GLY A 440 -10.53 -20.47 27.40
CA GLY A 440 -9.54 -21.32 26.74
C GLY A 440 -9.99 -21.93 25.42
N LYS A 441 -11.31 -22.03 25.14
CA LYS A 441 -11.85 -22.54 23.86
C LYS A 441 -11.22 -21.89 22.65
N ARG A 442 -10.96 -20.58 22.72
CA ARG A 442 -10.31 -19.82 21.63
C ARG A 442 -8.92 -20.37 21.32
N PHE A 443 -8.15 -20.69 22.35
CA PHE A 443 -6.84 -21.30 22.18
C PHE A 443 -6.98 -22.72 21.65
N TYR A 444 -7.85 -23.56 22.21
CA TYR A 444 -8.10 -24.93 21.71
C TYR A 444 -8.37 -24.99 20.21
N ILE A 445 -9.28 -24.13 19.71
CA ILE A 445 -9.62 -24.05 18.28
C ILE A 445 -8.39 -23.63 17.45
N SER A 446 -7.67 -22.61 17.91
CA SER A 446 -6.47 -22.09 17.21
C SER A 446 -5.34 -23.12 17.15
N GLY A 447 -5.04 -23.77 18.28
CA GLY A 447 -3.97 -24.76 18.36
C GLY A 447 -4.28 -26.04 17.59
N TRP A 448 -5.53 -26.51 17.59
CA TRP A 448 -5.93 -27.66 16.79
C TRP A 448 -5.73 -27.42 15.30
N LYS A 449 -6.16 -26.25 14.79
CA LYS A 449 -5.93 -25.86 13.39
C LYS A 449 -4.44 -25.75 13.08
N SER A 450 -3.67 -25.13 13.96
CA SER A 450 -2.21 -24.99 13.82
C SER A 450 -1.49 -26.33 13.71
N ILE A 451 -1.92 -27.35 14.46
CA ILE A 451 -1.40 -28.73 14.34
C ILE A 451 -1.80 -29.34 13.00
N LYS A 452 -3.07 -29.18 12.59
CA LYS A 452 -3.56 -29.69 11.30
C LYS A 452 -2.78 -29.12 10.10
N HIS A 453 -2.30 -27.89 10.22
CA HIS A 453 -1.51 -27.22 9.18
C HIS A 453 0.00 -27.52 9.23
N GLY A 454 0.48 -28.35 10.16
CA GLY A 454 1.90 -28.70 10.26
C GLY A 454 2.79 -27.56 10.78
N SER A 455 2.22 -26.47 11.30
CA SER A 455 2.94 -25.31 11.81
C SER A 455 2.58 -25.08 13.28
N PRO A 456 3.20 -25.77 14.25
CA PRO A 456 2.84 -25.67 15.66
C PRO A 456 3.15 -24.26 16.20
N THR A 457 2.10 -23.57 16.65
CA THR A 457 2.16 -22.18 17.14
C THR A 457 2.21 -22.11 18.68
N MET A 458 2.39 -20.89 19.21
CA MET A 458 2.34 -20.60 20.65
C MET A 458 1.11 -21.18 21.36
N ASP A 459 -0.06 -21.14 20.69
CA ASP A 459 -1.31 -21.59 21.28
C ASP A 459 -1.26 -23.10 21.58
N VAL A 460 -0.52 -23.89 20.78
CA VAL A 460 -0.31 -25.33 21.01
C VAL A 460 0.39 -25.58 22.35
N LEU A 461 1.43 -24.82 22.67
CA LEU A 461 2.14 -24.95 23.96
C LEU A 461 1.25 -24.59 25.15
N VAL A 462 0.45 -23.51 25.00
CA VAL A 462 -0.48 -23.06 26.05
C VAL A 462 -1.56 -24.10 26.30
N ILE A 463 -2.15 -24.66 25.25
CA ILE A 463 -3.19 -25.70 25.34
C ILE A 463 -2.61 -26.96 25.97
N LEU A 464 -1.45 -27.42 25.51
CA LEU A 464 -0.82 -28.63 26.05
C LEU A 464 -0.50 -28.46 27.53
N GLY A 465 0.13 -27.35 27.91
CA GLY A 465 0.50 -27.07 29.31
C GLY A 465 -0.71 -26.97 30.25
N THR A 466 -1.74 -26.22 29.85
CA THR A 466 -2.96 -26.03 30.66
C THR A 466 -3.80 -27.30 30.72
N SER A 467 -3.97 -28.02 29.59
CA SER A 467 -4.68 -29.30 29.57
C SER A 467 -3.97 -30.35 30.43
N CYS A 468 -2.65 -30.47 30.32
CA CYS A 468 -1.87 -31.37 31.17
C CYS A 468 -2.06 -31.04 32.65
N ALA A 469 -2.00 -29.78 33.05
CA ALA A 469 -2.22 -29.37 34.44
C ALA A 469 -3.65 -29.66 34.94
N PHE A 470 -4.65 -29.41 34.11
CA PHE A 470 -6.06 -29.64 34.43
C PHE A 470 -6.38 -31.13 34.59
N PHE A 471 -6.06 -31.95 33.57
CA PHE A 471 -6.31 -33.38 33.61
C PHE A 471 -5.44 -34.08 34.67
N PHE A 472 -4.22 -33.61 34.91
CA PHE A 472 -3.39 -34.11 36.01
C PHE A 472 -4.05 -33.87 37.37
N SER A 473 -4.64 -32.70 37.59
CA SER A 473 -5.29 -32.37 38.86
C SER A 473 -6.55 -33.22 39.10
N ILE A 474 -7.32 -33.50 38.05
CA ILE A 474 -8.45 -34.44 38.10
C ILE A 474 -7.96 -35.85 38.42
N MET A 475 -6.90 -36.31 37.75
CA MET A 475 -6.31 -37.63 38.00
C MET A 475 -5.81 -37.76 39.44
N ALA A 476 -5.16 -36.72 39.99
CA ALA A 476 -4.69 -36.71 41.38
C ALA A 476 -5.85 -36.81 42.38
N MET A 477 -6.96 -36.09 42.14
CA MET A 477 -8.18 -36.25 42.93
C MET A 477 -8.76 -37.67 42.85
N LEU A 478 -8.77 -38.26 41.65
CA LEU A 478 -9.30 -39.60 41.42
C LEU A 478 -8.42 -40.70 42.07
N VAL A 479 -7.10 -40.53 42.08
CA VAL A 479 -6.15 -41.44 42.76
C VAL A 479 -6.32 -41.38 44.28
N SER A 480 -6.46 -40.17 44.85
CA SER A 480 -6.73 -39.98 46.29
C SER A 480 -8.06 -40.62 46.73
N PHE A 481 -9.03 -40.65 45.83
CA PHE A 481 -10.32 -41.31 46.06
C PHE A 481 -10.23 -42.85 46.00
N LEU A 482 -9.47 -43.41 45.04
CA LEU A 482 -9.42 -44.86 44.79
C LEU A 482 -8.42 -45.64 45.66
N PHE A 483 -7.31 -45.03 46.08
CA PHE A 483 -6.22 -45.72 46.78
C PHE A 483 -6.01 -45.19 48.21
N PRO A 484 -6.05 -46.04 49.26
CA PRO A 484 -5.62 -45.67 50.61
C PRO A 484 -4.09 -45.52 50.68
N PRO A 485 -3.52 -44.57 51.46
CA PRO A 485 -4.16 -43.61 52.37
C PRO A 485 -4.78 -42.40 51.65
N HIS A 486 -5.95 -41.97 52.11
CA HIS A 486 -6.72 -40.83 51.59
C HIS A 486 -6.11 -39.47 51.97
N THR A 487 -4.87 -39.20 51.55
CA THR A 487 -4.17 -37.93 51.80
C THR A 487 -4.60 -36.85 50.81
N ARG A 488 -4.58 -35.57 51.24
CA ARG A 488 -4.91 -34.42 50.37
C ARG A 488 -4.12 -34.44 49.05
N PRO A 489 -4.80 -34.46 47.89
CA PRO A 489 -4.13 -34.53 46.60
C PRO A 489 -3.40 -33.21 46.30
N ALA A 490 -2.19 -33.31 45.73
CA ALA A 490 -1.43 -32.14 45.30
C ALA A 490 -1.94 -31.64 43.93
N THR A 491 -3.11 -30.99 43.93
CA THR A 491 -3.74 -30.41 42.74
C THR A 491 -3.01 -29.15 42.27
N ILE A 492 -3.08 -28.87 40.96
CA ILE A 492 -2.45 -27.69 40.31
C ILE A 492 -3.46 -26.93 39.42
N PHE A 493 -4.73 -26.88 39.84
CA PHE A 493 -5.79 -26.14 39.12
C PHE A 493 -5.50 -24.63 39.00
N ASP A 494 -4.79 -24.08 39.99
CA ASP A 494 -4.23 -22.73 40.01
C ASP A 494 -3.30 -22.47 38.83
N THR A 495 -2.42 -23.43 38.49
CA THR A 495 -1.51 -23.28 37.34
C THR A 495 -2.28 -23.16 36.04
N SER A 496 -3.33 -23.95 35.83
CA SER A 496 -4.13 -23.89 34.60
C SER A 496 -4.86 -22.55 34.45
N THR A 497 -5.54 -22.10 35.51
CA THR A 497 -6.31 -20.83 35.51
C THR A 497 -5.42 -19.60 35.41
N MET A 498 -4.28 -19.58 36.11
CA MET A 498 -3.34 -18.47 36.07
C MET A 498 -2.63 -18.36 34.74
N LEU A 499 -2.26 -19.48 34.11
CA LEU A 499 -1.61 -19.46 32.81
C LEU A 499 -2.52 -18.89 31.72
N ILE A 500 -3.78 -19.31 31.65
CA ILE A 500 -4.76 -18.71 30.73
C ILE A 500 -4.94 -17.21 31.04
N THR A 501 -4.96 -16.83 32.32
CA THR A 501 -5.09 -15.42 32.72
C THR A 501 -3.87 -14.57 32.31
N PHE A 502 -2.65 -15.08 32.43
CA PHE A 502 -1.44 -14.37 32.02
C PHE A 502 -1.29 -14.30 30.49
N VAL A 503 -1.65 -15.36 29.76
CA VAL A 503 -1.63 -15.36 28.30
C VAL A 503 -2.68 -14.40 27.73
N THR A 504 -3.90 -14.39 28.28
CA THR A 504 -4.94 -13.43 27.90
C THR A 504 -4.56 -11.98 28.23
N LEU A 505 -3.88 -11.74 29.36
CA LEU A 505 -3.28 -10.44 29.66
C LEU A 505 -2.24 -10.04 28.61
N GLY A 506 -1.35 -10.96 28.21
CA GLY A 506 -0.36 -10.75 27.16
C GLY A 506 -1.01 -10.34 25.84
N ARG A 507 -2.02 -11.09 25.37
CA ARG A 507 -2.80 -10.78 24.15
C ARG A 507 -3.55 -9.45 24.24
N PHE A 508 -4.12 -9.13 25.41
CA PHE A 508 -4.76 -7.83 25.64
C PHE A 508 -3.77 -6.68 25.53
N LEU A 509 -2.59 -6.80 26.16
CA LEU A 509 -1.55 -5.77 26.09
C LEU A 509 -0.98 -5.63 24.68
N GLU A 510 -0.78 -6.74 23.96
CA GLU A 510 -0.40 -6.79 22.55
C GLU A 510 -1.38 -5.98 21.70
N ASN A 511 -2.67 -6.34 21.74
CA ASN A 511 -3.69 -5.70 20.91
C ASN A 511 -3.93 -4.25 21.32
N ARG A 512 -3.80 -3.91 22.60
CA ARG A 512 -3.83 -2.52 23.06
C ARG A 512 -2.65 -1.71 22.52
N ALA A 513 -1.45 -2.28 22.49
CA ALA A 513 -0.27 -1.62 21.92
C ALA A 513 -0.45 -1.39 20.41
N LYS A 514 -0.94 -2.39 19.68
CA LYS A 514 -1.30 -2.30 18.25
C LYS A 514 -2.43 -1.29 17.98
N GLY A 515 -3.41 -1.18 18.88
CA GLY A 515 -4.51 -0.23 18.72
C GLY A 515 -4.10 1.24 18.93
N GLN A 516 -3.09 1.52 19.75
CA GLN A 516 -2.65 2.90 19.99
C GLN A 516 -1.99 3.55 18.76
N THR A 517 -1.31 2.76 17.94
CA THR A 517 -0.64 3.23 16.72
C THR A 517 -1.64 3.44 15.58
N SER A 518 -2.66 2.57 15.45
CA SER A 518 -3.78 2.80 14.53
C SER A 518 -4.59 4.06 14.87
N LYS A 519 -4.59 4.50 16.15
CA LYS A 519 -5.21 5.78 16.54
C LYS A 519 -4.52 6.99 15.92
N ALA A 520 -3.21 6.92 15.64
CA ALA A 520 -2.49 7.98 14.93
C ALA A 520 -2.93 8.06 13.45
N LEU A 521 -3.09 6.90 12.79
CA LEU A 521 -3.63 6.83 11.43
C LEU A 521 -5.07 7.37 11.36
N SER A 522 -5.92 6.98 12.30
CA SER A 522 -7.30 7.50 12.40
C SER A 522 -7.35 9.01 12.62
N ARG A 523 -6.36 9.59 13.33
CA ARG A 523 -6.25 11.06 13.46
C ARG A 523 -5.94 11.73 12.13
N LEU A 524 -5.04 11.16 11.31
CA LEU A 524 -4.74 11.67 9.98
C LEU A 524 -5.97 11.63 9.07
N MET A 525 -6.75 10.54 9.11
CA MET A 525 -8.00 10.43 8.34
C MET A 525 -9.06 11.45 8.80
N SER A 526 -9.12 11.77 10.09
CA SER A 526 -10.06 12.78 10.62
C SER A 526 -9.70 14.24 10.25
N LEU A 527 -8.60 14.46 9.54
CA LEU A 527 -8.20 15.78 9.06
C LEU A 527 -9.02 16.20 7.84
N ALA A 528 -9.45 15.27 6.98
CA ALA A 528 -10.37 15.60 5.91
C ALA A 528 -11.77 15.90 6.50
N PRO A 529 -12.41 17.03 6.16
CA PRO A 529 -13.80 17.27 6.50
C PRO A 529 -14.72 16.32 5.71
N SER A 530 -15.90 16.00 6.25
CA SER A 530 -16.87 15.11 5.58
C SER A 530 -17.77 15.85 4.58
N MET A 531 -17.92 17.17 4.75
CA MET A 531 -18.74 18.03 3.89
C MET A 531 -17.93 19.23 3.42
N ALA A 532 -18.20 19.69 2.21
CA ALA A 532 -17.65 20.89 1.60
C ALA A 532 -18.78 21.77 1.04
N THR A 533 -18.57 23.08 0.99
CA THR A 533 -19.51 24.02 0.36
C THR A 533 -18.94 24.47 -0.98
N ILE A 534 -19.68 24.24 -2.06
CA ILE A 534 -19.30 24.64 -3.42
C ILE A 534 -20.27 25.66 -4.01
N TYR A 535 -19.83 26.37 -5.04
CA TYR A 535 -20.74 27.07 -5.95
C TYR A 535 -21.36 26.10 -6.95
N ALA A 536 -22.68 26.20 -7.18
CA ALA A 536 -23.39 25.32 -8.12
C ALA A 536 -22.92 25.48 -9.57
N ASP A 537 -22.55 26.71 -9.97
CA ASP A 537 -21.93 27.00 -11.27
C ASP A 537 -20.50 27.56 -11.05
N PRO A 538 -19.45 26.76 -11.28
CA PRO A 538 -18.07 27.19 -11.08
C PRO A 538 -17.63 28.25 -12.09
N ILE A 539 -18.17 28.25 -13.32
CA ILE A 539 -17.79 29.17 -14.39
C ILE A 539 -18.39 30.55 -14.12
N ALA A 540 -19.64 30.60 -13.66
CA ALA A 540 -20.27 31.85 -13.24
C ALA A 540 -19.54 32.49 -12.05
N ALA A 541 -19.10 31.67 -11.08
CA ALA A 541 -18.34 32.14 -9.93
C ALA A 541 -16.97 32.72 -10.33
N GLU A 542 -16.25 32.07 -11.25
CA GLU A 542 -14.95 32.55 -11.76
C GLU A 542 -15.11 33.86 -12.55
N LYS A 543 -16.11 33.93 -13.44
CA LYS A 543 -16.42 35.18 -14.19
C LYS A 543 -16.86 36.32 -13.28
N ALA A 544 -17.62 36.03 -12.23
CA ALA A 544 -18.00 37.04 -11.23
C ALA A 544 -16.79 37.55 -10.44
N ALA A 545 -15.78 36.70 -10.19
CA ALA A 545 -14.53 37.10 -9.55
C ALA A 545 -13.67 37.98 -10.48
N GLU A 546 -13.52 37.59 -11.75
CA GLU A 546 -12.76 38.34 -12.77
C GLU A 546 -13.40 39.70 -13.12
N GLY A 547 -14.74 39.74 -13.21
CA GLY A 547 -15.48 40.97 -13.53
C GLY A 547 -15.36 42.06 -12.47
N TRP A 548 -15.14 41.69 -11.21
CA TRP A 548 -14.98 42.65 -10.12
C TRP A 548 -13.59 43.28 -10.11
N GLU A 549 -12.52 42.52 -10.35
CA GLU A 549 -11.15 43.08 -10.43
C GLU A 549 -11.01 44.06 -11.61
N ASN A 550 -11.54 43.71 -12.78
CA ASN A 550 -11.49 44.58 -13.97
C ASN A 550 -12.28 45.89 -13.80
N SER A 551 -13.27 45.93 -12.91
CA SER A 551 -14.05 47.15 -12.64
C SER A 551 -13.29 48.22 -11.86
N THR A 552 -12.14 47.90 -11.24
CA THR A 552 -11.32 48.88 -10.50
C THR A 552 -10.35 49.68 -11.36
N ILE A 553 -10.18 49.35 -12.66
CA ILE A 553 -9.23 50.01 -13.56
C ILE A 553 -9.88 51.13 -14.41
N SER A 554 -11.20 51.12 -14.60
CA SER A 554 -11.93 52.18 -15.32
C SER A 554 -12.80 52.98 -14.37
N GLY A 555 -12.41 54.23 -14.08
CA GLY A 555 -13.06 55.15 -13.13
C GLY A 555 -14.46 55.66 -13.50
N GLU A 556 -15.28 54.88 -14.19
CA GLU A 556 -16.69 55.20 -14.44
C GLU A 556 -17.60 54.15 -13.77
N PRO A 557 -18.52 54.55 -12.88
CA PRO A 557 -19.48 53.64 -12.28
C PRO A 557 -20.50 53.22 -13.34
N LYS A 558 -20.30 52.06 -13.96
CA LYS A 558 -21.34 51.42 -14.79
C LYS A 558 -22.45 50.94 -13.86
N THR A 559 -23.70 51.27 -14.21
CA THR A 559 -24.91 50.76 -13.55
C THR A 559 -24.85 49.24 -13.45
N PRO A 560 -25.17 48.63 -12.29
CA PRO A 560 -25.09 47.19 -12.13
C PRO A 560 -26.04 46.53 -13.11
N ASN A 561 -25.49 45.74 -14.03
CA ASN A 561 -26.29 44.92 -14.93
C ASN A 561 -27.13 43.98 -14.05
N ARG A 562 -28.44 43.96 -14.27
CA ARG A 562 -29.44 43.34 -13.38
C ARG A 562 -29.47 41.80 -13.46
N ASP A 563 -28.50 41.21 -14.16
CA ASP A 563 -28.32 39.77 -14.39
C ASP A 563 -27.23 39.16 -13.49
N GLY A 564 -27.05 39.71 -12.29
CA GLY A 564 -26.27 39.05 -11.25
C GLY A 564 -27.09 37.89 -10.67
N HIS A 565 -27.10 36.74 -11.34
CA HIS A 565 -27.56 35.50 -10.71
C HIS A 565 -26.74 35.31 -9.43
N ALA A 566 -27.41 35.33 -8.28
CA ALA A 566 -26.77 34.98 -7.02
C ALA A 566 -26.21 33.57 -7.18
N ALA A 567 -24.88 33.42 -7.10
CA ALA A 567 -24.24 32.12 -7.21
C ALA A 567 -24.75 31.25 -6.05
N GLU A 568 -25.51 30.20 -6.39
CA GLU A 568 -26.13 29.32 -5.41
C GLU A 568 -25.03 28.50 -4.70
N GLU A 569 -25.02 28.54 -3.36
CA GLU A 569 -24.11 27.75 -2.54
C GLU A 569 -24.75 26.39 -2.25
N LYS A 570 -24.05 25.29 -2.58
CA LYS A 570 -24.50 23.92 -2.32
C LYS A 570 -23.52 23.22 -1.37
N VAL A 571 -24.04 22.62 -0.30
CA VAL A 571 -23.25 21.79 0.62
C VAL A 571 -23.29 20.35 0.13
N ILE A 572 -22.12 19.77 -0.15
CA ILE A 572 -21.98 18.41 -0.67
C ILE A 572 -20.99 17.60 0.18
N PRO A 573 -21.12 16.26 0.22
CA PRO A 573 -20.08 15.39 0.74
C PRO A 573 -18.75 15.58 0.01
N THR A 574 -17.63 15.51 0.75
CA THR A 574 -16.27 15.65 0.20
C THR A 574 -15.95 14.63 -0.89
N GLU A 575 -16.51 13.42 -0.79
CA GLU A 575 -16.37 12.32 -1.78
C GLU A 575 -16.95 12.68 -3.16
N LEU A 576 -17.85 13.66 -3.23
CA LEU A 576 -18.49 14.12 -4.47
C LEU A 576 -17.83 15.38 -5.07
N LEU A 577 -16.73 15.84 -4.48
CA LEU A 577 -15.92 16.92 -5.06
C LEU A 577 -15.24 16.42 -6.33
N GLN A 578 -15.22 17.29 -7.34
CA GLN A 578 -14.62 17.05 -8.64
C GLN A 578 -13.59 18.12 -8.95
N VAL A 579 -12.66 17.78 -9.84
CA VAL A 579 -11.66 18.73 -10.33
C VAL A 579 -12.39 19.86 -11.07
N GLY A 580 -12.07 21.11 -10.73
CA GLY A 580 -12.70 22.30 -11.29
C GLY A 580 -13.80 22.93 -10.43
N ASP A 581 -14.29 22.25 -9.39
CA ASP A 581 -15.24 22.85 -8.44
C ASP A 581 -14.60 24.05 -7.71
N VAL A 582 -15.39 25.10 -7.47
CA VAL A 582 -14.97 26.23 -6.64
C VAL A 582 -15.58 26.05 -5.25
N VAL A 583 -14.70 25.78 -4.28
CA VAL A 583 -15.05 25.55 -2.87
C VAL A 583 -14.89 26.83 -2.06
N ILE A 584 -15.85 27.10 -1.19
CA ILE A 584 -15.85 28.24 -0.26
C ILE A 584 -15.28 27.76 1.08
N LEU A 585 -14.21 28.42 1.54
CA LEU A 585 -13.63 28.20 2.86
C LEU A 585 -13.94 29.36 3.78
N ARG A 586 -14.59 29.07 4.90
CA ARG A 586 -14.84 30.02 5.98
C ARG A 586 -13.66 30.02 6.97
N PRO A 587 -13.53 31.07 7.80
CA PRO A 587 -12.49 31.10 8.82
C PRO A 587 -12.58 29.89 9.76
N GLY A 588 -11.49 29.16 9.93
CA GLY A 588 -11.43 27.94 10.74
C GLY A 588 -11.86 26.64 10.04
N ASP A 589 -12.34 26.70 8.79
CA ASP A 589 -12.70 25.50 8.04
C ASP A 589 -11.46 24.67 7.68
N LYS A 590 -11.64 23.35 7.63
CA LYS A 590 -10.62 22.46 7.07
C LYS A 590 -10.75 22.43 5.55
N ILE A 591 -9.61 22.40 4.86
CA ILE A 591 -9.58 22.34 3.41
C ILE A 591 -9.97 20.93 2.95
N PRO A 592 -11.04 20.73 2.14
CA PRO A 592 -11.56 19.40 1.81
C PRO A 592 -10.75 18.65 0.75
N ALA A 593 -10.13 19.37 -0.18
CA ALA A 593 -9.43 18.82 -1.34
C ALA A 593 -8.28 19.76 -1.73
N ASP A 594 -7.33 19.28 -2.56
CA ASP A 594 -6.21 20.14 -2.95
C ASP A 594 -6.60 21.06 -4.10
N GLY A 595 -6.14 22.30 -4.07
CA GLY A 595 -6.53 23.26 -5.08
C GLY A 595 -5.78 24.58 -5.07
N MET A 596 -6.17 25.46 -5.99
CA MET A 596 -5.56 26.77 -6.17
C MET A 596 -6.51 27.87 -5.70
N MET A 597 -6.02 28.79 -4.87
CA MET A 597 -6.82 29.91 -4.38
C MET A 597 -7.20 30.85 -5.53
N VAL A 598 -8.51 31.05 -5.73
CA VAL A 598 -9.05 31.93 -6.76
C VAL A 598 -9.35 33.31 -6.19
N ARG A 599 -9.78 33.37 -4.93
CA ARG A 599 -10.19 34.62 -4.29
C ARG A 599 -9.84 34.65 -2.79
N GLY A 600 -9.39 35.82 -2.33
CA GLY A 600 -9.09 36.11 -0.93
C GLY A 600 -7.60 35.96 -0.57
N GLU A 601 -7.29 36.26 0.68
CA GLU A 601 -5.98 36.07 1.30
C GLU A 601 -6.23 35.53 2.71
N THR A 602 -5.45 34.54 3.13
CA THR A 602 -5.57 33.95 4.48
C THR A 602 -4.27 33.29 4.90
N TYR A 603 -4.12 33.10 6.21
CA TYR A 603 -3.08 32.26 6.77
C TYR A 603 -3.60 30.84 6.89
N VAL A 604 -2.85 29.85 6.41
CA VAL A 604 -3.23 28.43 6.48
C VAL A 604 -2.28 27.71 7.42
N ASP A 605 -2.83 26.98 8.37
CA ASP A 605 -2.06 26.11 9.27
C ASP A 605 -1.84 24.75 8.59
N GLU A 606 -0.63 24.57 8.06
CA GLU A 606 -0.17 23.34 7.42
C GLU A 606 0.57 22.40 8.39
N SER A 607 0.61 22.71 9.69
CA SER A 607 1.43 22.01 10.70
C SER A 607 1.17 20.51 10.79
N MET A 608 -0.05 20.06 10.47
CA MET A 608 -0.42 18.65 10.54
C MET A 608 0.10 17.83 9.36
N VAL A 609 0.40 18.47 8.21
CA VAL A 609 0.88 17.80 6.99
C VAL A 609 2.39 18.04 6.81
N THR A 610 2.84 19.30 6.93
CA THR A 610 4.24 19.69 6.74
C THR A 610 5.06 19.60 8.03
N GLY A 611 4.40 19.63 9.19
CA GLY A 611 5.07 19.66 10.49
C GLY A 611 5.61 21.02 10.89
N GLU A 612 5.36 22.08 10.10
CA GLU A 612 5.78 23.45 10.41
C GLU A 612 4.76 24.14 11.32
N ALA A 613 5.19 24.64 12.48
CA ALA A 613 4.28 25.19 13.49
C ALA A 613 3.73 26.60 13.19
N MET A 614 4.28 27.29 12.18
CA MET A 614 3.86 28.65 11.82
C MET A 614 2.91 28.60 10.64
N PRO A 615 1.72 29.24 10.71
CA PRO A 615 0.82 29.35 9.58
C PRO A 615 1.48 30.05 8.39
N VAL A 616 1.28 29.50 7.19
CA VAL A 616 1.83 30.03 5.94
C VAL A 616 0.82 31.02 5.34
N ASN A 617 1.27 32.20 4.92
CA ASN A 617 0.39 33.15 4.24
C ASN A 617 0.10 32.67 2.80
N LYS A 618 -1.18 32.62 2.42
CA LYS A 618 -1.65 32.18 1.11
C LYS A 618 -2.45 33.30 0.46
N LYS A 619 -2.02 33.69 -0.74
CA LYS A 619 -2.64 34.71 -1.59
C LYS A 619 -3.31 34.06 -2.81
N LYS A 620 -4.04 34.84 -3.61
CA LYS A 620 -4.57 34.40 -4.91
C LYS A 620 -3.47 33.71 -5.75
N GLY A 621 -3.80 32.59 -6.37
CA GLY A 621 -2.86 31.74 -7.11
C GLY A 621 -2.04 30.77 -6.25
N SER A 622 -2.06 30.90 -4.92
CA SER A 622 -1.36 29.97 -4.03
C SER A 622 -2.04 28.60 -3.97
N TYR A 623 -1.23 27.54 -3.83
CA TYR A 623 -1.72 26.18 -3.66
C TYR A 623 -2.14 25.91 -2.21
N LEU A 624 -3.27 25.23 -2.06
CA LEU A 624 -3.90 24.80 -0.82
C LEU A 624 -3.93 23.28 -0.75
N ILE A 625 -3.59 22.73 0.41
CA ILE A 625 -3.47 21.29 0.65
C ILE A 625 -4.65 20.83 1.50
N GLY A 626 -5.30 19.74 1.09
CA GLY A 626 -6.40 19.09 1.80
C GLY A 626 -5.99 18.62 3.20
N GLY A 627 -6.90 18.79 4.17
CA GLY A 627 -6.70 18.46 5.59
C GLY A 627 -6.00 19.54 6.42
N THR A 628 -5.49 20.59 5.78
CA THR A 628 -4.96 21.78 6.48
C THR A 628 -6.11 22.68 6.97
N VAL A 629 -5.81 23.61 7.89
CA VAL A 629 -6.84 24.45 8.51
C VAL A 629 -6.71 25.88 8.01
N ASN A 630 -7.81 26.42 7.47
CA ASN A 630 -7.90 27.82 7.10
C ASN A 630 -7.91 28.70 8.36
N GLY A 631 -7.14 29.78 8.35
CA GLY A 631 -7.08 30.76 9.43
C GLY A 631 -8.28 31.70 9.44
N HIS A 632 -8.03 33.00 9.32
CA HIS A 632 -9.04 34.04 9.59
C HIS A 632 -9.75 34.57 8.33
N GLY A 633 -9.23 34.30 7.13
CA GLY A 633 -9.80 34.81 5.88
C GLY A 633 -10.90 33.90 5.32
N ARG A 634 -11.93 34.51 4.69
CA ARG A 634 -12.83 33.79 3.78
C ARG A 634 -12.14 33.71 2.43
N VAL A 635 -11.93 32.50 1.92
CA VAL A 635 -11.24 32.28 0.65
C VAL A 635 -12.02 31.31 -0.22
N ASP A 636 -11.97 31.52 -1.52
CA ASP A 636 -12.58 30.63 -2.50
C ASP A 636 -11.44 30.01 -3.32
N PHE A 637 -11.47 28.69 -3.51
CA PHE A 637 -10.41 27.98 -4.21
C PHE A 637 -10.98 26.96 -5.19
N ARG A 638 -10.26 26.75 -6.30
CA ARG A 638 -10.60 25.79 -7.34
C ARG A 638 -9.90 24.46 -7.05
N VAL A 639 -10.68 23.39 -6.96
CA VAL A 639 -10.18 22.03 -6.74
C VAL A 639 -9.35 21.58 -7.94
N THR A 640 -8.13 21.12 -7.67
CA THR A 640 -7.19 20.57 -8.66
C THR A 640 -7.06 19.06 -8.54
N ARG A 641 -7.15 18.51 -7.32
CA ARG A 641 -7.12 17.07 -7.03
C ARG A 641 -8.22 16.78 -6.01
N ALA A 642 -8.99 15.72 -6.22
CA ALA A 642 -10.12 15.35 -5.37
C ALA A 642 -10.07 13.87 -4.97
N GLY A 643 -10.76 13.51 -3.88
CA GLY A 643 -10.86 12.14 -3.40
C GLY A 643 -9.50 11.48 -3.12
N ARG A 644 -9.23 10.37 -3.83
CA ARG A 644 -8.01 9.55 -3.68
C ARG A 644 -6.74 10.24 -4.17
N ASP A 645 -6.88 11.23 -5.05
CA ASP A 645 -5.75 11.91 -5.68
C ASP A 645 -5.23 13.08 -4.84
N THR A 646 -5.88 13.40 -3.71
CA THR A 646 -5.39 14.41 -2.78
C THR A 646 -4.10 13.96 -2.09
N GLN A 647 -3.23 14.92 -1.75
CA GLN A 647 -1.97 14.66 -1.05
C GLN A 647 -2.19 13.92 0.27
N LEU A 648 -3.23 14.29 1.04
CA LEU A 648 -3.56 13.61 2.29
C LEU A 648 -3.95 12.14 2.06
N SER A 649 -4.79 11.85 1.07
CA SER A 649 -5.19 10.48 0.74
C SER A 649 -4.00 9.63 0.29
N GLN A 650 -3.09 10.21 -0.50
CA GLN A 650 -1.84 9.54 -0.88
C GLN A 650 -0.98 9.23 0.34
N ILE A 651 -0.79 10.19 1.27
CA ILE A 651 -0.06 9.94 2.52
C ILE A 651 -0.70 8.81 3.33
N VAL A 652 -2.02 8.78 3.45
CA VAL A 652 -2.75 7.72 4.18
C VAL A 652 -2.51 6.37 3.54
N LYS A 653 -2.62 6.26 2.21
CA LYS A 653 -2.35 5.04 1.44
C LYS A 653 -0.91 4.55 1.68
N LEU A 654 0.07 5.44 1.59
CA LEU A 654 1.48 5.09 1.83
C LEU A 654 1.73 4.57 3.25
N VAL A 655 1.07 5.16 4.26
CA VAL A 655 1.17 4.69 5.66
C VAL A 655 0.45 3.34 5.86
N GLN A 656 -0.66 3.09 5.14
CA GLN A 656 -1.36 1.80 5.18
C GLN A 656 -0.51 0.70 4.56
N ASP A 657 0.03 0.92 3.36
CA ASP A 657 0.94 0.00 2.66
C ASP A 657 2.16 -0.34 3.54
N ALA A 658 2.63 0.64 4.31
CA ALA A 658 3.70 0.45 5.26
C ALA A 658 3.38 -0.49 6.44
N GLN A 659 2.12 -0.53 6.87
CA GLN A 659 1.67 -1.33 8.00
C GLN A 659 1.22 -2.74 7.60
N THR A 660 0.78 -2.93 6.36
CA THR A 660 0.28 -4.22 5.84
C THR A 660 1.43 -5.14 5.39
N THR A 661 2.53 -4.56 4.91
CA THR A 661 3.68 -5.32 4.39
C THR A 661 4.57 -5.87 5.51
N ARG A 662 4.74 -7.19 5.55
CA ARG A 662 5.54 -7.87 6.59
C ARG A 662 7.03 -7.62 6.42
N ALA A 663 7.72 -7.31 7.52
CA ALA A 663 9.18 -7.16 7.52
C ALA A 663 9.90 -8.53 7.40
N PRO A 664 11.01 -8.64 6.65
CA PRO A 664 11.78 -9.87 6.54
C PRO A 664 12.28 -10.40 7.89
N ILE A 665 12.72 -9.50 8.79
CA ILE A 665 13.09 -9.86 10.17
C ILE A 665 11.96 -10.51 10.99
N GLN A 666 10.68 -10.30 10.63
CA GLN A 666 9.56 -11.01 11.24
C GLN A 666 9.56 -12.49 10.84
N ARG A 667 9.95 -12.81 9.59
CA ARG A 667 10.12 -14.20 9.14
C ARG A 667 11.16 -14.92 9.98
N LEU A 668 12.26 -14.25 10.33
CA LEU A 668 13.28 -14.84 11.21
C LEU A 668 12.70 -15.21 12.59
N ALA A 669 11.90 -14.33 13.21
CA ALA A 669 11.25 -14.62 14.48
C ALA A 669 10.25 -15.81 14.36
N ASP A 670 9.50 -15.86 13.26
CA ASP A 670 8.56 -16.96 12.97
C ASP A 670 9.29 -18.29 12.73
N THR A 671 10.41 -18.27 12.00
CA THR A 671 11.27 -19.45 11.79
C THR A 671 11.88 -19.93 13.09
N ILE A 672 12.40 -19.02 13.93
CA ILE A 672 12.92 -19.37 15.26
C ILE A 672 11.81 -20.01 16.09
N ALA A 673 10.61 -19.43 16.12
CA ALA A 673 9.47 -19.99 16.85
C ALA A 673 9.08 -21.39 16.33
N GLY A 674 9.10 -21.59 15.01
CA GLY A 674 8.78 -22.87 14.36
C GLY A 674 9.74 -24.00 14.76
N TYR A 675 11.04 -23.73 14.89
CA TYR A 675 12.01 -24.70 15.41
C TYR A 675 11.96 -24.84 16.93
N PHE A 676 11.70 -23.75 17.64
CA PHE A 676 11.75 -23.69 19.10
C PHE A 676 10.65 -24.55 19.75
N VAL A 677 9.43 -24.55 19.20
CA VAL A 677 8.29 -25.30 19.77
C VAL A 677 8.56 -26.82 19.81
N PRO A 678 8.95 -27.50 18.71
CA PRO A 678 9.31 -28.92 18.76
C PRO A 678 10.48 -29.23 19.71
N ILE A 679 11.51 -28.38 19.74
CA ILE A 679 12.68 -28.55 20.62
C ILE A 679 12.24 -28.54 22.09
N ILE A 680 11.35 -27.64 22.49
CA ILE A 680 10.84 -27.58 23.87
C ILE A 680 10.05 -28.81 24.23
N LEU A 681 9.19 -29.29 23.33
CA LEU A 681 8.40 -30.51 23.60
C LEU A 681 9.31 -31.71 23.79
N MET A 682 10.35 -31.84 22.97
CA MET A 682 11.38 -32.87 23.12
C MET A 682 12.15 -32.70 24.44
N LEU A 683 12.53 -31.47 24.82
CA LEU A 683 13.21 -31.20 26.09
C LEU A 683 12.32 -31.49 27.31
N GLY A 684 11.03 -31.17 27.25
CA GLY A 684 10.07 -31.47 28.31
C GLY A 684 9.92 -32.98 28.51
N PHE A 685 9.77 -33.73 27.42
CA PHE A 685 9.72 -35.19 27.44
C PHE A 685 11.04 -35.79 27.96
N LEU A 686 12.18 -35.30 27.50
CA LEU A 686 13.50 -35.73 27.96
C LEU A 686 13.67 -35.46 29.47
N THR A 687 13.25 -34.28 29.94
CA THR A 687 13.29 -33.91 31.36
C THR A 687 12.47 -34.89 32.20
N PHE A 688 11.25 -35.22 31.75
CA PHE A 688 10.42 -36.23 32.40
C PHE A 688 11.13 -37.58 32.49
N LEU A 689 11.66 -38.08 31.37
CA LEU A 689 12.31 -39.40 31.30
C LEU A 689 13.59 -39.48 32.13
N VAL A 690 14.45 -38.46 32.06
CA VAL A 690 15.71 -38.39 32.82
C VAL A 690 15.44 -38.38 34.33
N TRP A 691 14.53 -37.54 34.82
CA TRP A 691 14.20 -37.50 36.24
C TRP A 691 13.46 -38.76 36.69
N MET A 692 12.66 -39.38 35.83
CA MET A 692 12.02 -40.66 36.13
C MET A 692 13.08 -41.74 36.38
N ILE A 693 14.07 -41.89 35.49
CA ILE A 693 15.17 -42.86 35.67
C ILE A 693 16.01 -42.50 36.90
N LEU A 694 16.41 -41.24 37.04
CA LEU A 694 17.31 -40.79 38.10
C LEU A 694 16.68 -40.91 39.49
N SER A 695 15.37 -40.68 39.61
CA SER A 695 14.61 -40.84 40.86
C SER A 695 14.50 -42.30 41.34
N HIS A 696 14.65 -43.28 40.44
CA HIS A 696 14.70 -44.70 40.77
C HIS A 696 16.14 -45.23 40.92
N ALA A 697 17.12 -44.65 40.23
CA ALA A 697 18.51 -45.09 40.26
C ALA A 697 19.33 -44.52 41.44
N LEU A 698 19.03 -43.31 41.93
CA LEU A 698 19.78 -42.68 43.03
C LEU A 698 19.38 -43.23 44.40
N LYS A 699 20.38 -43.62 45.22
CA LYS A 699 20.19 -44.03 46.63
C LYS A 699 19.69 -42.90 47.54
N ASN A 700 20.08 -41.65 47.27
CA ASN A 700 19.63 -40.45 47.99
C ASN A 700 18.98 -39.46 47.00
N PRO A 701 17.68 -39.56 46.70
CA PRO A 701 17.01 -38.61 45.83
C PRO A 701 16.88 -37.23 46.50
N PRO A 702 16.77 -36.13 45.72
CA PRO A 702 16.56 -34.78 46.24
C PRO A 702 15.31 -34.70 47.14
N LYS A 703 15.32 -33.79 48.14
CA LYS A 703 14.29 -33.67 49.20
C LYS A 703 12.84 -33.58 48.67
N ILE A 704 12.64 -33.06 47.46
CA ILE A 704 11.32 -32.92 46.83
C ILE A 704 10.70 -34.27 46.43
N PHE A 705 11.52 -35.30 46.19
CA PHE A 705 11.07 -36.64 45.82
C PHE A 705 10.78 -37.53 47.04
N THR A 706 11.25 -37.13 48.22
CA THR A 706 11.07 -37.86 49.49
C THR A 706 9.92 -37.34 50.35
N GLN A 707 9.35 -36.17 50.02
CA GLN A 707 8.20 -35.62 50.73
C GLN A 707 6.90 -36.29 50.26
N GLU A 708 6.18 -36.96 51.17
CA GLU A 708 4.90 -37.63 50.88
C GLU A 708 3.81 -36.66 50.38
N ALA A 709 3.83 -35.41 50.85
CA ALA A 709 2.91 -34.35 50.44
C ALA A 709 3.00 -33.97 48.95
N SER A 710 4.07 -34.37 48.24
CA SER A 710 4.25 -34.05 46.81
C SER A 710 3.60 -35.05 45.86
N GLY A 711 2.99 -36.13 46.38
CA GLY A 711 2.25 -37.13 45.58
C GLY A 711 3.12 -38.16 44.86
N GLY A 712 4.39 -38.32 45.28
CA GLY A 712 5.29 -39.36 44.77
C GLY A 712 6.17 -38.94 43.58
N LYS A 713 7.07 -39.85 43.17
CA LYS A 713 8.16 -39.55 42.21
C LYS A 713 7.65 -39.16 40.82
N ILE A 714 6.62 -39.86 40.33
CA ILE A 714 6.00 -39.59 39.02
C ILE A 714 5.37 -38.19 39.00
N MET A 715 4.70 -37.80 40.10
CA MET A 715 4.02 -36.50 40.19
C MET A 715 5.01 -35.33 40.14
N VAL A 716 6.18 -35.46 40.77
CA VAL A 716 7.24 -34.44 40.69
C VAL A 716 7.81 -34.34 39.26
N CYS A 717 8.02 -35.47 38.57
CA CYS A 717 8.54 -35.48 37.20
C CYS A 717 7.58 -34.80 36.22
N VAL A 718 6.26 -35.05 36.36
CA VAL A 718 5.23 -34.38 35.56
C VAL A 718 5.19 -32.88 35.84
N LYS A 719 5.29 -32.45 37.11
CA LYS A 719 5.35 -31.03 37.48
C LYS A 719 6.55 -30.30 36.85
N LEU A 720 7.72 -30.94 36.80
CA LEU A 720 8.90 -30.38 36.13
C LEU A 720 8.72 -30.31 34.61
N CYS A 721 8.12 -31.34 33.99
CA CYS A 721 7.79 -31.33 32.57
C CYS A 721 6.84 -30.17 32.20
N ILE A 722 5.76 -29.99 32.97
CA ILE A 722 4.83 -28.88 32.80
C ILE A 722 5.55 -27.54 32.97
N SER A 723 6.44 -27.41 33.95
CA SER A 723 7.23 -26.20 34.16
C SER A 723 8.10 -25.84 32.94
N VAL A 724 8.75 -26.83 32.30
CA VAL A 724 9.55 -26.63 31.07
C VAL A 724 8.67 -26.16 29.91
N ILE A 725 7.55 -26.85 29.66
CA ILE A 725 6.64 -26.51 28.55
C ILE A 725 6.07 -25.09 28.72
N VAL A 726 5.70 -24.74 29.95
CA VAL A 726 5.10 -23.44 30.29
C VAL A 726 6.12 -22.31 30.23
N PHE A 727 7.30 -22.51 30.82
CA PHE A 727 8.34 -21.48 30.87
C PHE A 727 8.80 -21.08 29.46
N ALA A 728 8.87 -22.06 28.57
CA ALA A 728 9.47 -21.87 27.26
C ALA A 728 8.51 -21.26 26.22
N CYS A 729 7.35 -20.70 26.61
CA CYS A 729 6.52 -19.95 25.65
C CYS A 729 7.32 -18.80 25.00
N PRO A 730 7.49 -18.75 23.67
CA PRO A 730 8.16 -17.64 22.97
C PRO A 730 7.27 -16.39 22.83
N CYS A 731 6.37 -16.16 23.80
CA CYS A 731 5.38 -15.09 23.82
C CYS A 731 6.00 -13.70 23.53
N ALA A 732 7.15 -13.40 24.15
CA ALA A 732 7.87 -12.14 23.95
C ALA A 732 8.57 -12.04 22.57
N LEU A 733 8.92 -13.17 21.96
CA LEU A 733 9.65 -13.23 20.69
C LEU A 733 8.79 -12.77 19.51
N GLY A 734 7.54 -13.25 19.44
CA GLY A 734 6.59 -12.87 18.38
C GLY A 734 6.11 -11.42 18.47
N LEU A 735 6.20 -10.79 19.64
CA LEU A 735 5.79 -9.40 19.87
C LEU A 735 6.90 -8.38 19.62
N ALA A 736 8.16 -8.79 19.81
CA ALA A 736 9.31 -7.90 19.80
C ALA A 736 9.41 -7.04 18.53
N THR A 737 9.26 -7.69 17.38
CA THR A 737 9.38 -7.07 16.06
C THR A 737 8.18 -6.19 15.68
N PRO A 738 6.93 -6.69 15.62
CA PRO A 738 5.80 -5.91 15.12
C PRO A 738 5.51 -4.68 15.98
N THR A 739 5.65 -4.78 17.31
CA THR A 739 5.42 -3.62 18.18
C THR A 739 6.49 -2.53 17.99
N ALA A 740 7.76 -2.90 17.80
CA ALA A 740 8.83 -1.93 17.60
C ALA A 740 8.73 -1.23 16.24
N VAL A 741 8.46 -1.98 15.16
CA VAL A 741 8.26 -1.41 13.82
C VAL A 741 7.07 -0.45 13.83
N MET A 742 5.92 -0.88 14.36
CA MET A 742 4.69 -0.09 14.36
C MET A 742 4.77 1.20 15.19
N VAL A 743 5.45 1.16 16.35
CA VAL A 743 5.70 2.39 17.13
C VAL A 743 6.73 3.27 16.44
N GLY A 744 7.77 2.67 15.84
CA GLY A 744 8.83 3.39 15.14
C GLY A 744 8.34 4.13 13.90
N THR A 745 7.55 3.49 13.04
CA THR A 745 6.97 4.11 11.83
C THR A 745 5.96 5.20 12.17
N GLY A 746 5.18 5.03 13.24
CA GLY A 746 4.29 6.08 13.75
C GLY A 746 5.03 7.35 14.17
N ILE A 747 6.17 7.20 14.86
CA ILE A 747 7.04 8.34 15.23
C ILE A 747 7.75 8.93 14.01
N GLY A 748 8.13 8.09 13.05
CA GLY A 748 8.64 8.54 11.75
C GLY A 748 7.67 9.48 11.07
N ALA A 749 6.41 9.06 10.94
CA ALA A 749 5.35 9.86 10.33
C ALA A 749 5.13 11.20 11.08
N GLU A 750 5.11 11.20 12.41
CA GLU A 750 5.04 12.44 13.22
C GLU A 750 6.24 13.39 12.99
N ASN A 751 7.38 12.87 12.55
CA ASN A 751 8.57 13.65 12.22
C ASN A 751 8.72 13.95 10.71
N GLY A 752 7.71 13.63 9.89
CA GLY A 752 7.73 13.85 8.44
C GLY A 752 8.49 12.79 7.63
N ILE A 753 8.74 11.60 8.21
CA ILE A 753 9.46 10.50 7.56
C ILE A 753 8.50 9.33 7.38
N LEU A 754 8.07 9.07 6.14
CA LEU A 754 7.19 7.97 5.80
C LEU A 754 8.01 6.85 5.18
N VAL A 755 7.85 5.61 5.67
CA VAL A 755 8.56 4.43 5.14
C VAL A 755 7.53 3.44 4.65
N LYS A 756 7.56 3.11 3.35
CA LYS A 756 6.68 2.14 2.69
C LYS A 756 7.17 0.72 2.96
N GLY A 757 6.82 0.25 4.15
CA GLY A 757 6.84 -1.17 4.46
C GLY A 757 8.00 -1.65 5.30
N GLY A 758 7.84 -2.86 5.83
CA GLY A 758 8.79 -3.46 6.75
C GLY A 758 10.13 -3.84 6.11
N ALA A 759 10.13 -4.18 4.81
CA ALA A 759 11.34 -4.54 4.06
C ALA A 759 12.21 -3.32 3.77
N ALA A 760 11.62 -2.25 3.24
CA ALA A 760 12.26 -0.95 3.05
C ALA A 760 12.94 -0.45 4.34
N LEU A 761 12.24 -0.54 5.48
CA LEU A 761 12.78 -0.15 6.78
C LEU A 761 14.05 -0.95 7.17
N GLU A 762 14.11 -2.24 6.82
CA GLU A 762 15.27 -3.09 7.07
C GLU A 762 16.45 -2.72 6.18
N THR A 763 16.21 -2.63 4.88
CA THR A 763 17.24 -2.29 3.89
C THR A 763 17.83 -0.91 4.17
N THR A 764 17.00 0.03 4.63
CA THR A 764 17.41 1.38 5.08
C THR A 764 18.50 1.33 6.17
N THR A 765 18.50 0.30 7.04
CA THR A 765 19.54 0.17 8.07
C THR A 765 20.89 -0.27 7.52
N ARG A 766 20.88 -0.93 6.35
CA ARG A 766 22.04 -1.52 5.68
C ARG A 766 22.65 -0.61 4.62
N ILE A 767 22.03 0.53 4.31
CA ILE A 767 22.55 1.52 3.34
C ILE A 767 24.00 1.90 3.70
N THR A 768 24.87 1.76 2.71
CA THR A 768 26.30 2.12 2.78
C THR A 768 26.62 3.34 1.92
N GLN A 769 25.86 3.56 0.84
CA GLN A 769 26.05 4.68 -0.08
C GLN A 769 24.73 5.34 -0.43
N ILE A 770 24.73 6.68 -0.47
CA ILE A 770 23.59 7.49 -0.90
C ILE A 770 23.94 8.23 -2.17
N VAL A 771 23.11 8.05 -3.18
CA VAL A 771 23.15 8.78 -4.44
C VAL A 771 22.11 9.89 -4.36
N LEU A 772 22.53 11.14 -4.55
CA LEU A 772 21.64 12.29 -4.54
C LEU A 772 21.49 12.84 -5.95
N ASP A 773 20.24 13.08 -6.37
CA ASP A 773 20.01 13.98 -7.50
C ASP A 773 20.40 15.41 -7.12
N LYS A 774 20.81 16.19 -8.13
CA LYS A 774 21.22 17.58 -7.92
C LYS A 774 20.01 18.52 -7.88
N THR A 775 19.16 18.46 -8.90
CA THR A 775 18.16 19.50 -9.17
C THR A 775 16.90 19.22 -8.37
N GLY A 776 16.49 20.15 -7.50
CA GLY A 776 15.29 19.98 -6.67
C GLY A 776 15.52 19.15 -5.39
N THR A 777 16.54 18.29 -5.40
CA THR A 777 17.04 17.58 -4.21
C THR A 777 18.08 18.40 -3.44
N ILE A 778 19.32 18.55 -3.93
CA ILE A 778 20.38 19.36 -3.26
C ILE A 778 20.12 20.86 -3.40
N THR A 779 19.61 21.27 -4.56
CA THR A 779 19.28 22.65 -4.87
C THR A 779 17.77 22.90 -4.78
N TYR A 780 17.35 24.17 -4.75
CA TYR A 780 15.93 24.51 -4.83
C TYR A 780 15.31 24.27 -6.22
N GLY A 781 16.13 24.00 -7.25
CA GLY A 781 15.67 23.89 -8.63
C GLY A 781 15.19 25.23 -9.21
N LYS A 782 15.56 26.35 -8.56
CA LYS A 782 15.22 27.71 -8.98
C LYS A 782 16.52 28.41 -9.37
N MET A 783 16.62 28.76 -10.65
CA MET A 783 17.74 29.55 -11.16
C MET A 783 17.62 30.98 -10.66
N SER A 784 18.76 31.58 -10.32
CA SER A 784 18.87 32.99 -9.92
C SER A 784 20.10 33.61 -10.58
N VAL A 785 20.07 34.92 -10.85
CA VAL A 785 21.22 35.64 -11.40
C VAL A 785 22.25 35.81 -10.28
N ALA A 786 23.37 35.09 -10.37
CA ALA A 786 24.45 35.14 -9.40
C ALA A 786 25.41 36.32 -9.66
N LYS A 787 25.66 36.62 -10.93
CA LYS A 787 26.54 37.72 -11.32
C LYS A 787 26.13 38.31 -12.67
N MET A 788 26.23 39.62 -12.79
CA MET A 788 26.06 40.35 -14.03
C MET A 788 27.40 40.98 -14.44
N SER A 789 27.72 40.93 -15.73
CA SER A 789 28.83 41.69 -16.32
C SER A 789 28.33 42.48 -17.53
N LEU A 790 28.42 43.81 -17.46
CA LEU A 790 28.03 44.74 -18.52
C LEU A 790 29.28 45.35 -19.16
N ILE A 791 29.16 45.82 -20.40
CA ILE A 791 30.18 46.67 -21.04
C ILE A 791 30.13 48.06 -20.39
N SER A 792 31.28 48.74 -20.31
CA SER A 792 31.44 50.08 -19.72
C SER A 792 30.38 51.10 -20.18
N SER A 793 30.00 51.08 -21.46
CA SER A 793 28.96 51.94 -22.05
C SER A 793 27.57 51.86 -21.41
N TRP A 794 27.26 50.72 -20.77
CA TRP A 794 25.99 50.45 -20.07
C TRP A 794 26.15 50.46 -18.55
N GLN A 795 27.37 50.31 -18.03
CA GLN A 795 27.66 50.24 -16.59
C GLN A 795 27.86 51.62 -15.95
N ASP A 796 28.44 52.57 -16.67
CA ASP A 796 28.89 53.87 -16.10
C ASP A 796 27.74 54.81 -15.68
N ASN A 797 26.50 54.53 -16.11
CA ASN A 797 25.34 55.40 -15.85
C ASN A 797 24.16 54.60 -15.28
N GLU A 798 23.68 54.95 -14.09
CA GLU A 798 22.63 54.22 -13.37
C GLU A 798 21.32 54.15 -14.17
N TRP A 799 20.99 55.23 -14.90
CA TRP A 799 19.85 55.25 -15.82
C TRP A 799 19.96 54.18 -16.91
N ARG A 800 21.15 54.02 -17.52
CA ARG A 800 21.39 53.04 -18.58
C ARG A 800 21.35 51.61 -18.05
N ARG A 801 21.87 51.39 -16.84
CA ARG A 801 21.76 50.09 -16.16
C ARG A 801 20.30 49.71 -15.92
N ARG A 802 19.47 50.64 -15.43
CA ARG A 802 18.02 50.39 -15.24
C ARG A 802 17.31 50.19 -16.57
N LEU A 803 17.63 50.98 -17.60
CA LEU A 803 17.09 50.79 -18.96
C LEU A 803 17.45 49.41 -19.52
N TRP A 804 18.68 48.95 -19.33
CA TRP A 804 19.12 47.62 -19.75
C TRP A 804 18.30 46.51 -19.07
N TRP A 805 18.08 46.60 -17.75
CA TRP A 805 17.20 45.68 -17.03
C TRP A 805 15.75 45.75 -17.49
N HIS A 806 15.24 46.93 -17.83
CA HIS A 806 13.91 47.09 -18.43
C HIS A 806 13.80 46.35 -19.76
N ILE A 807 14.78 46.52 -20.65
CA ILE A 807 14.83 45.89 -21.97
C ILE A 807 14.93 44.36 -21.84
N VAL A 808 15.85 43.87 -20.99
CA VAL A 808 16.07 42.44 -20.77
C VAL A 808 14.89 41.77 -20.07
N GLY A 809 14.32 42.43 -19.05
CA GLY A 809 13.14 41.96 -18.34
C GLY A 809 11.91 41.88 -19.25
N LEU A 810 11.69 42.89 -20.11
CA LEU A 810 10.61 42.87 -21.12
C LEU A 810 10.79 41.73 -22.12
N ALA A 811 12.02 41.49 -22.59
CA ALA A 811 12.28 40.42 -23.57
C ALA A 811 11.97 39.03 -23.00
N GLU A 812 12.28 38.78 -21.72
CA GLU A 812 12.04 37.50 -21.05
C GLU A 812 10.64 37.39 -20.43
N MET A 813 9.81 38.44 -20.47
CA MET A 813 8.45 38.41 -19.91
C MET A 813 7.55 37.37 -20.60
N GLY A 814 7.79 37.09 -21.89
CA GLY A 814 7.09 36.04 -22.66
C GLY A 814 7.71 34.64 -22.56
N SER A 815 8.77 34.46 -21.76
CA SER A 815 9.54 33.22 -21.69
C SER A 815 9.11 32.37 -20.49
N GLU A 816 8.59 31.17 -20.76
CA GLU A 816 8.23 30.20 -19.71
C GLU A 816 9.44 29.38 -19.20
N HIS A 817 10.60 29.53 -19.84
CA HIS A 817 11.80 28.80 -19.46
C HIS A 817 12.28 29.22 -18.06
N PRO A 818 12.76 28.31 -17.19
CA PRO A 818 13.25 28.64 -15.84
C PRO A 818 14.31 29.75 -15.82
N VAL A 819 15.15 29.77 -16.86
CA VAL A 819 16.11 30.83 -17.16
C VAL A 819 15.44 32.21 -17.33
N GLY A 820 14.41 32.29 -18.16
CA GLY A 820 13.72 33.54 -18.46
C GLY A 820 13.04 34.10 -17.21
N ARG A 821 12.40 33.24 -16.42
CA ARG A 821 11.85 33.60 -15.11
C ARG A 821 12.92 34.14 -14.15
N ALA A 822 14.09 33.52 -14.11
CA ALA A 822 15.19 33.97 -13.26
C ALA A 822 15.70 35.36 -13.65
N VAL A 823 15.83 35.62 -14.95
CA VAL A 823 16.24 36.93 -15.49
C VAL A 823 15.17 37.99 -15.26
N LEU A 824 13.90 37.65 -15.47
CA LEU A 824 12.76 38.53 -15.20
C LEU A 824 12.69 38.91 -13.71
N ASN A 825 12.82 37.95 -12.81
CA ASN A 825 12.81 38.20 -11.36
C ASN A 825 13.99 39.10 -10.96
N ALA A 826 15.19 38.85 -11.48
CA ALA A 826 16.34 39.71 -11.25
C ALA A 826 16.13 41.14 -11.77
N ALA A 827 15.49 41.28 -12.95
CA ALA A 827 15.13 42.58 -13.50
C ALA A 827 14.13 43.31 -12.58
N LYS A 828 13.09 42.63 -12.08
CA LYS A 828 12.12 43.22 -11.14
C LYS A 828 12.80 43.71 -9.85
N THR A 829 13.66 42.88 -9.26
CA THR A 829 14.40 43.23 -8.04
C THR A 829 15.29 44.46 -8.25
N GLU A 830 16.01 44.53 -9.37
CA GLU A 830 16.89 45.65 -9.70
C GLU A 830 16.15 46.93 -10.09
N LEU A 831 14.92 46.80 -10.63
CA LEU A 831 14.03 47.91 -10.92
C LEU A 831 13.22 48.39 -9.70
N GLY A 832 13.27 47.64 -8.59
CA GLY A 832 12.49 47.93 -7.38
C GLY A 832 10.98 47.68 -7.55
N LEU A 833 10.61 46.79 -8.48
CA LEU A 833 9.23 46.37 -8.73
C LEU A 833 8.87 45.17 -7.83
N ASP A 834 7.62 45.11 -7.37
CA ASP A 834 7.11 43.94 -6.63
C ASP A 834 7.15 42.66 -7.51
N GLU A 835 7.26 41.47 -6.90
CA GLU A 835 7.43 40.19 -7.63
C GLU A 835 6.32 39.90 -8.66
N GLU A 836 5.12 40.44 -8.47
CA GLU A 836 3.96 40.29 -9.36
C GLU A 836 3.77 41.46 -10.34
N ALA A 837 4.45 42.59 -10.12
CA ALA A 837 4.35 43.74 -11.03
C ALA A 837 4.94 43.41 -12.40
N THR A 838 4.26 43.83 -13.48
CA THR A 838 4.76 43.67 -14.85
C THR A 838 5.78 44.75 -15.15
N VAL A 839 6.77 44.42 -15.98
CA VAL A 839 7.72 45.43 -16.46
C VAL A 839 6.99 46.30 -17.49
N ASP A 840 6.93 47.61 -17.26
CA ASP A 840 6.20 48.54 -18.13
C ASP A 840 6.81 48.63 -19.53
N GLY A 841 6.06 48.21 -20.55
CA GLY A 841 6.45 48.25 -21.95
C GLY A 841 5.61 47.32 -22.82
N SER A 842 5.90 47.29 -24.11
CA SER A 842 5.28 46.34 -25.04
C SER A 842 6.34 45.43 -25.67
N VAL A 843 5.99 44.15 -25.81
CA VAL A 843 6.81 43.15 -26.51
C VAL A 843 6.18 42.91 -27.88
N GLY A 844 6.97 43.07 -28.93
CA GLY A 844 6.61 42.80 -30.32
C GLY A 844 6.93 41.36 -30.72
N GLU A 845 7.52 41.17 -31.90
CA GLU A 845 7.92 39.86 -32.43
C GLU A 845 8.81 39.11 -31.43
N PHE A 846 8.25 38.10 -30.77
CA PHE A 846 8.95 37.18 -29.87
C PHE A 846 9.19 35.84 -30.58
N LYS A 847 10.43 35.40 -30.64
CA LYS A 847 10.83 34.12 -31.23
C LYS A 847 11.81 33.40 -30.32
N ALA A 848 11.36 32.30 -29.72
CA ALA A 848 12.21 31.40 -28.95
C ALA A 848 12.85 30.34 -29.87
N ALA A 849 14.15 30.12 -29.71
CA ALA A 849 14.91 29.05 -30.36
C ALA A 849 15.36 28.04 -29.30
N VAL A 850 14.76 26.85 -29.32
CA VAL A 850 15.00 25.78 -28.34
C VAL A 850 16.49 25.44 -28.25
N GLY A 851 17.04 25.42 -27.03
CA GLY A 851 18.46 25.15 -26.76
C GLY A 851 19.44 26.23 -27.21
N LYS A 852 18.96 27.38 -27.71
CA LYS A 852 19.80 28.48 -28.20
C LYS A 852 19.56 29.80 -27.45
N GLY A 853 18.32 30.28 -27.43
CA GLY A 853 17.99 31.61 -26.88
C GLY A 853 16.66 32.18 -27.36
N ILE A 854 16.42 33.46 -27.06
CA ILE A 854 15.25 34.23 -27.50
C ILE A 854 15.66 35.46 -28.32
N ASN A 855 14.83 35.80 -29.30
CA ASN A 855 14.90 37.04 -30.06
C ASN A 855 13.57 37.79 -29.86
N ALA A 856 13.64 39.03 -29.39
CA ALA A 856 12.46 39.83 -29.10
C ALA A 856 12.65 41.28 -29.55
N LEU A 857 11.61 41.88 -30.12
CA LEU A 857 11.54 43.33 -30.27
C LEU A 857 10.82 43.91 -29.05
N VAL A 858 11.44 44.84 -28.32
CA VAL A 858 10.85 45.42 -27.10
C VAL A 858 10.80 46.94 -27.16
N GLU A 859 9.72 47.50 -26.61
CA GLU A 859 9.48 48.94 -26.52
C GLU A 859 9.23 49.31 -25.04
N PRO A 860 10.26 49.75 -24.29
CA PRO A 860 10.11 50.09 -22.88
C PRO A 860 9.36 51.41 -22.70
N ALA A 861 8.48 51.49 -21.68
CA ALA A 861 7.66 52.68 -21.42
C ALA A 861 8.42 53.85 -20.75
N VAL A 862 9.72 53.66 -20.45
CA VAL A 862 10.54 54.56 -19.64
C VAL A 862 11.15 55.71 -20.45
N SER A 863 11.21 55.59 -21.78
CA SER A 863 11.72 56.65 -22.66
C SER A 863 10.58 57.49 -23.25
N ASN A 864 10.68 58.82 -23.12
CA ASN A 864 9.76 59.77 -23.78
C ASN A 864 9.74 59.59 -25.31
N GLU A 865 10.83 59.08 -25.88
CA GLU A 865 10.92 58.59 -27.25
C GLU A 865 10.61 57.09 -27.27
N ARG A 866 9.51 56.69 -27.93
CA ARG A 866 9.11 55.29 -28.14
C ARG A 866 10.10 54.54 -29.04
N THR A 867 11.28 54.26 -28.50
CA THR A 867 12.37 53.59 -29.20
C THR A 867 12.22 52.08 -29.07
N ARG A 868 12.31 51.38 -30.21
CA ARG A 868 12.21 49.92 -30.28
C ARG A 868 13.60 49.33 -30.31
N TYR A 869 13.87 48.40 -29.41
CA TYR A 869 15.14 47.69 -29.31
C TYR A 869 14.97 46.25 -29.77
N ARG A 870 15.89 45.76 -30.60
CA ARG A 870 15.97 44.34 -30.96
C ARG A 870 16.91 43.63 -29.99
N VAL A 871 16.39 42.69 -29.21
CA VAL A 871 17.12 42.01 -28.14
C VAL A 871 17.32 40.55 -28.50
N LEU A 872 18.56 40.09 -28.38
CA LEU A 872 18.95 38.68 -28.51
C LEU A 872 19.54 38.23 -27.17
N LEU A 873 18.91 37.23 -26.54
CA LEU A 873 19.43 36.58 -25.34
C LEU A 873 19.70 35.11 -25.63
N GLY A 874 20.90 34.61 -25.33
CA GLY A 874 21.19 33.20 -25.55
C GLY A 874 22.64 32.80 -25.39
N ASN A 875 22.98 31.63 -25.92
CA ASN A 875 24.36 31.14 -25.95
C ASN A 875 25.21 31.85 -27.04
N VAL A 876 26.53 31.71 -26.95
CA VAL A 876 27.47 32.36 -27.90
C VAL A 876 27.17 31.96 -29.36
N ARG A 877 26.75 30.71 -29.58
CA ARG A 877 26.40 30.20 -30.92
C ARG A 877 25.19 30.94 -31.50
N PHE A 878 24.17 31.22 -30.69
CA PHE A 878 22.97 31.94 -31.09
C PHE A 878 23.27 33.39 -31.48
N LEU A 879 24.14 34.07 -30.72
CA LEU A 879 24.56 35.43 -31.05
C LEU A 879 25.35 35.49 -32.36
N ARG A 880 26.29 34.55 -32.56
CA ARG A 880 27.08 34.45 -33.81
C ARG A 880 26.21 34.14 -35.03
N GLU A 881 25.22 33.24 -34.89
CA GLU A 881 24.26 32.94 -35.96
C GLU A 881 23.43 34.16 -36.39
N ASN A 882 23.25 35.15 -35.49
CA ASN A 882 22.55 36.41 -35.77
C ASN A 882 23.51 37.58 -36.08
N ASN A 883 24.75 37.30 -36.51
CA ASN A 883 25.77 38.28 -36.87
C ASN A 883 26.20 39.25 -35.75
N VAL A 884 26.11 38.82 -34.48
CA VAL A 884 26.64 39.58 -33.34
C VAL A 884 28.04 39.09 -33.01
N ASP A 885 29.02 40.00 -33.03
CA ASP A 885 30.39 39.68 -32.65
C ASP A 885 30.54 39.73 -31.12
N VAL A 886 30.94 38.62 -30.51
CA VAL A 886 31.12 38.48 -29.06
C VAL A 886 32.61 38.55 -28.77
N PRO A 887 33.10 39.54 -27.98
CA PRO A 887 34.51 39.69 -27.70
C PRO A 887 35.11 38.42 -27.08
N ALA A 888 36.28 37.99 -27.57
CA ALA A 888 36.99 36.83 -27.02
C ALA A 888 37.30 36.99 -25.52
N GLU A 889 37.60 38.21 -25.08
CA GLU A 889 37.78 38.56 -23.67
C GLU A 889 36.53 38.32 -22.81
N ALA A 890 35.32 38.49 -23.38
CA ALA A 890 34.07 38.24 -22.66
C ALA A 890 33.80 36.73 -22.51
N VAL A 891 34.20 35.93 -23.51
CA VAL A 891 34.13 34.46 -23.44
C VAL A 891 35.13 33.94 -22.43
N GLU A 892 36.38 34.40 -22.47
CA GLU A 892 37.42 34.04 -21.49
C GLU A 892 37.06 34.51 -20.08
N ALA A 893 36.53 35.72 -19.90
CA ALA A 893 36.06 36.20 -18.60
C ALA A 893 34.92 35.35 -18.04
N SER A 894 34.03 34.86 -18.91
CA SER A 894 32.94 33.95 -18.53
C SER A 894 33.46 32.56 -18.13
N GLU A 895 34.51 32.06 -18.80
CA GLU A 895 35.19 30.80 -18.45
C GLU A 895 36.02 30.93 -17.17
N GLN A 896 36.70 32.06 -16.98
CA GLN A 896 37.44 32.37 -15.75
C GLN A 896 36.51 32.57 -14.56
N LEU A 897 35.29 33.07 -14.76
CA LEU A 897 34.27 33.14 -13.70
C LEU A 897 33.77 31.76 -13.31
N ASN A 898 33.53 30.89 -14.29
CA ASN A 898 33.23 29.48 -14.05
C ASN A 898 34.38 28.78 -13.31
N ALA A 899 35.64 29.13 -13.60
CA ALA A 899 36.82 28.59 -12.93
C ALA A 899 37.08 29.20 -11.53
N LYS A 900 36.83 30.50 -11.32
CA LYS A 900 37.01 31.17 -10.01
C LYS A 900 35.90 30.77 -9.03
N ALA A 901 34.68 30.55 -9.51
CA ALA A 901 33.61 29.91 -8.72
C ALA A 901 34.03 28.53 -8.20
N ASN A 902 34.91 27.81 -8.90
CA ASN A 902 35.47 26.53 -8.44
C ASN A 902 36.54 26.65 -7.33
N SER A 903 37.05 27.86 -7.02
CA SER A 903 38.16 28.06 -6.06
C SER A 903 37.80 28.90 -4.83
N SER A 904 36.74 29.72 -4.91
CA SER A 904 36.35 30.63 -3.83
C SER A 904 35.25 30.03 -2.95
N SER A 905 35.67 29.42 -1.84
CA SER A 905 34.86 28.84 -0.75
C SER A 905 33.80 29.77 -0.11
N LYS A 906 33.63 31.03 -0.55
CA LYS A 906 32.77 32.02 0.11
C LYS A 906 31.49 32.42 -0.65
N ASN A 907 31.34 32.07 -1.94
CA ASN A 907 30.12 32.41 -2.70
C ASN A 907 29.31 31.15 -3.02
N THR A 908 28.07 31.12 -2.53
CA THR A 908 27.11 30.00 -2.47
C THR A 908 26.46 29.60 -3.81
N SER A 909 27.11 29.86 -4.94
CA SER A 909 26.52 29.62 -6.27
C SER A 909 26.97 28.29 -6.85
N ALA A 910 26.02 27.37 -7.09
CA ALA A 910 26.21 26.19 -7.94
C ALA A 910 26.67 26.64 -9.34
N GLY A 911 27.52 25.86 -10.01
CA GLY A 911 28.16 26.26 -11.28
C GLY A 911 27.27 27.04 -12.25
N THR A 912 27.87 28.04 -12.89
CA THR A 912 27.14 29.13 -13.53
C THR A 912 26.81 28.84 -15.00
N THR A 913 25.54 29.03 -15.38
CA THR A 913 25.08 29.06 -16.76
C THR A 913 25.17 30.50 -17.27
N ASN A 914 25.99 30.72 -18.30
CA ASN A 914 26.23 32.06 -18.83
C ASN A 914 25.31 32.34 -20.03
N ILE A 915 24.63 33.48 -19.97
CA ILE A 915 23.72 33.97 -21.02
C ILE A 915 24.25 35.30 -21.52
N PHE A 916 24.42 35.38 -22.83
CA PHE A 916 24.93 36.57 -23.50
C PHE A 916 23.75 37.39 -24.02
N VAL A 917 23.84 38.70 -23.86
CA VAL A 917 22.79 39.66 -24.22
C VAL A 917 23.34 40.60 -25.29
N ALA A 918 22.61 40.73 -26.38
CA ALA A 918 22.87 41.70 -27.42
C ALA A 918 21.63 42.57 -27.69
N ILE A 919 21.86 43.86 -27.86
CA ILE A 919 20.84 44.87 -28.15
C ILE A 919 21.24 45.55 -29.47
N ASP A 920 20.31 45.61 -30.43
CA ASP A 920 20.49 46.20 -31.76
C ASP A 920 21.72 45.69 -32.51
N GLY A 921 22.00 44.39 -32.39
CA GLY A 921 23.12 43.73 -33.06
C GLY A 921 24.49 43.93 -32.40
N GLN A 922 24.55 44.63 -31.26
CA GLN A 922 25.77 44.80 -30.48
C GLN A 922 25.72 44.00 -29.18
N TYR A 923 26.83 43.35 -28.83
CA TYR A 923 26.99 42.73 -27.51
C TYR A 923 26.90 43.81 -26.42
N THR A 924 26.16 43.55 -25.33
CA THR A 924 25.96 44.51 -24.23
C THR A 924 26.40 44.00 -22.87
N GLY A 925 26.40 42.67 -22.68
CA GLY A 925 26.81 42.05 -21.43
C GLY A 925 26.41 40.57 -21.37
N HIS A 926 26.74 39.93 -20.25
CA HIS A 926 26.30 38.57 -19.95
C HIS A 926 25.84 38.42 -18.50
N LEU A 927 24.91 37.49 -18.31
CA LEU A 927 24.35 37.10 -17.02
C LEU A 927 24.84 35.70 -16.66
N CYS A 928 25.35 35.54 -15.45
CA CYS A 928 25.71 34.25 -14.88
C CYS A 928 24.57 33.80 -13.97
N LEU A 929 23.86 32.75 -14.37
CA LEU A 929 22.80 32.16 -13.58
C LEU A 929 23.36 31.00 -12.77
N ALA A 930 22.97 30.89 -11.51
CA ALA A 930 23.29 29.75 -10.67
C ALA A 930 22.02 29.18 -10.05
N ASP A 931 22.05 27.87 -9.83
CA ASP A 931 21.07 27.23 -8.96
C ASP A 931 21.47 27.46 -7.49
N THR A 932 20.48 27.66 -6.63
CA THR A 932 20.71 27.94 -5.21
C THR A 932 20.74 26.63 -4.43
N ILE A 933 21.85 26.40 -3.72
CA ILE A 933 22.00 25.21 -2.85
C ILE A 933 21.13 25.42 -1.61
N LYS A 934 20.43 24.37 -1.15
CA LYS A 934 19.65 24.42 0.08
C LYS A 934 20.54 24.64 1.29
N GLU A 935 20.14 25.51 2.20
CA GLU A 935 20.94 25.90 3.38
C GLU A 935 21.33 24.69 4.26
N GLY A 936 20.48 23.65 4.31
CA GLY A 936 20.73 22.41 5.05
C GLY A 936 21.54 21.34 4.33
N ALA A 937 21.82 21.48 3.03
CA ALA A 937 22.42 20.41 2.22
C ALA A 937 23.84 20.04 2.66
N ALA A 938 24.73 21.03 2.84
CA ALA A 938 26.11 20.80 3.27
C ALA A 938 26.18 20.14 4.66
N ALA A 939 25.31 20.59 5.56
CA ALA A 939 25.24 20.03 6.90
C ALA A 939 24.70 18.59 6.89
N ALA A 940 23.71 18.27 6.05
CA ALA A 940 23.19 16.91 5.91
C ALA A 940 24.25 15.93 5.38
N ILE A 941 25.04 16.33 4.39
CA ILE A 941 26.13 15.49 3.85
C ILE A 941 27.25 15.30 4.87
N ALA A 942 27.63 16.34 5.61
CA ALA A 942 28.61 16.21 6.69
C ALA A 942 28.14 15.20 7.78
N VAL A 943 26.84 15.19 8.09
CA VAL A 943 26.25 14.21 9.02
C VAL A 943 26.27 12.80 8.43
N LEU A 944 25.96 12.63 7.13
CA LEU A 944 26.04 11.32 6.45
C LEU A 944 27.46 10.76 6.47
N HIS A 945 28.48 11.60 6.20
CA HIS A 945 29.88 11.20 6.31
C HIS A 945 30.27 10.84 7.75
N ARG A 946 29.77 11.57 8.75
CA ARG A 946 29.95 11.22 10.17
C ARG A 946 29.28 9.88 10.52
N MET A 947 28.19 9.52 9.85
CA MET A 947 27.52 8.21 9.95
C MET A 947 28.24 7.10 9.16
N LYS A 948 29.39 7.41 8.52
CA LYS A 948 30.19 6.55 7.64
C LYS A 948 29.45 6.08 6.39
N ILE A 949 28.58 6.93 5.85
CA ILE A 949 27.83 6.67 4.62
C ILE A 949 28.50 7.46 3.49
N LYS A 950 28.82 6.79 2.39
CA LYS A 950 29.38 7.45 1.20
C LYS A 950 28.28 8.24 0.50
N THR A 951 28.63 9.37 -0.10
CA THR A 951 27.68 10.15 -0.91
C THR A 951 28.21 10.30 -2.33
N ALA A 952 27.29 10.25 -3.30
CA ALA A 952 27.55 10.50 -4.71
C ALA A 952 26.48 11.44 -5.28
N ILE A 953 26.83 12.22 -6.30
CA ILE A 953 25.88 13.02 -7.07
C ILE A 953 25.70 12.37 -8.44
N VAL A 954 24.45 12.23 -8.85
CA VAL A 954 24.09 11.85 -10.23
C VAL A 954 23.23 12.98 -10.80
N THR A 955 23.61 13.54 -11.95
CA THR A 955 22.86 14.64 -12.55
C THR A 955 22.95 14.64 -14.08
N GLY A 956 21.91 15.17 -14.73
CA GLY A 956 21.91 15.46 -16.17
C GLY A 956 22.72 16.71 -16.55
N ASP A 957 23.13 17.51 -15.57
CA ASP A 957 23.88 18.75 -15.79
C ASP A 957 25.32 18.51 -16.25
N GLN A 958 25.94 19.56 -16.82
CA GLN A 958 27.34 19.54 -17.23
C GLN A 958 28.27 19.26 -16.04
N ARG A 959 29.35 18.51 -16.28
CA ARG A 959 30.33 18.10 -15.27
C ARG A 959 30.93 19.26 -14.46
N SER A 960 31.19 20.40 -15.08
CA SER A 960 31.70 21.59 -14.40
C SER A 960 30.76 22.07 -13.30
N THR A 961 29.45 22.07 -13.55
CA THR A 961 28.42 22.48 -12.60
C THR A 961 28.25 21.47 -11.47
N ALA A 962 28.23 20.18 -11.81
CA ALA A 962 28.11 19.09 -10.84
C ALA A 962 29.28 19.07 -9.85
N VAL A 963 30.52 19.26 -10.33
CA VAL A 963 31.72 19.29 -9.49
C VAL A 963 31.73 20.54 -8.59
N ALA A 964 31.27 21.69 -9.08
CA ALA A 964 31.14 22.89 -8.26
C ALA A 964 30.15 22.70 -7.09
N VAL A 965 28.99 22.07 -7.36
CA VAL A 965 28.02 21.72 -6.31
C VAL A 965 28.60 20.69 -5.35
N ALA A 966 29.25 19.64 -5.87
CA ALA A 966 29.89 18.62 -5.05
C ALA A 966 30.91 19.24 -4.08
N ALA A 967 31.76 20.15 -4.55
CA ALA A 967 32.74 20.85 -3.73
C ALA A 967 32.10 21.72 -2.65
N ALA A 968 31.01 22.43 -2.98
CA ALA A 968 30.29 23.28 -2.03
C ALA A 968 29.60 22.50 -0.89
N VAL A 969 29.14 21.28 -1.19
CA VAL A 969 28.42 20.42 -0.22
C VAL A 969 29.36 19.40 0.46
N GLY A 970 30.61 19.26 -0.03
CA GLY A 970 31.66 18.43 0.57
C GLY A 970 31.76 16.99 0.03
N ILE A 971 31.34 16.74 -1.21
CA ILE A 971 31.43 15.42 -1.87
C ILE A 971 32.71 15.33 -2.71
N SER A 972 33.39 14.18 -2.68
CA SER A 972 34.59 13.94 -3.50
C SER A 972 34.27 14.02 -5.01
N PRO A 973 35.13 14.65 -5.83
CA PRO A 973 34.93 14.72 -7.29
C PRO A 973 34.91 13.34 -7.98
N ASP A 974 35.44 12.31 -7.34
CA ASP A 974 35.42 10.93 -7.86
C ASP A 974 34.00 10.32 -7.85
N ASN A 975 33.12 10.83 -6.97
CA ASN A 975 31.75 10.35 -6.81
C ASN A 975 30.72 11.27 -7.48
N VAL A 976 31.12 11.96 -8.56
CA VAL A 976 30.26 12.88 -9.32
C VAL A 976 30.04 12.33 -10.72
N PHE A 977 28.80 11.94 -11.00
CA PHE A 977 28.34 11.49 -12.31
C PHE A 977 27.47 12.58 -12.93
N ALA A 978 27.90 13.11 -14.07
CA ALA A 978 27.30 14.28 -14.70
C ALA A 978 27.03 14.02 -16.20
N GLY A 979 26.09 14.75 -16.79
CA GLY A 979 25.66 14.56 -18.17
C GLY A 979 24.90 13.25 -18.40
N VAL A 980 24.22 12.76 -17.36
CA VAL A 980 23.60 11.43 -17.31
C VAL A 980 22.12 11.49 -17.74
N SER A 981 21.71 10.65 -18.70
CA SER A 981 20.30 10.46 -19.05
C SER A 981 19.54 9.60 -18.03
N PRO A 982 18.19 9.64 -17.96
CA PRO A 982 17.43 8.82 -17.00
C PRO A 982 17.79 7.31 -17.01
N ASP A 983 17.93 6.70 -18.19
CA ASP A 983 18.33 5.29 -18.34
C ASP A 983 19.75 5.04 -17.82
N GLN A 984 20.65 6.00 -18.05
CA GLN A 984 22.02 5.92 -17.52
C GLN A 984 22.06 6.11 -16.01
N LYS A 985 21.13 6.86 -15.39
CA LYS A 985 21.03 6.96 -13.93
C LYS A 985 20.77 5.59 -13.32
N GLN A 986 19.85 4.83 -13.92
CA GLN A 986 19.57 3.46 -13.52
C GLN A 986 20.81 2.56 -13.61
N ALA A 987 21.52 2.62 -14.75
CA ALA A 987 22.74 1.83 -14.96
C ALA A 987 23.84 2.17 -13.93
N ILE A 988 23.97 3.43 -13.52
CA ILE A 988 24.94 3.85 -12.49
C ILE A 988 24.55 3.31 -11.11
N VAL A 989 23.26 3.35 -10.76
CA VAL A 989 22.77 2.74 -9.51
C VAL A 989 23.09 1.25 -9.49
N GLN A 990 22.83 0.54 -10.59
CA GLN A 990 23.15 -0.88 -10.72
C GLN A 990 24.66 -1.16 -10.65
N GLN A 991 25.49 -0.31 -11.28
CA GLN A 991 26.94 -0.42 -11.20
C GLN A 991 27.46 -0.27 -9.76
N LEU A 992 26.84 0.60 -8.95
CA LEU A 992 27.17 0.76 -7.53
C LEU A 992 26.71 -0.45 -6.71
N GLN A 993 25.55 -1.02 -7.03
CA GLN A 993 25.05 -2.26 -6.40
C GLN A 993 25.97 -3.46 -6.71
N ASP A 994 26.46 -3.58 -7.94
CA ASP A 994 27.39 -4.64 -8.37
C ASP A 994 28.75 -4.56 -7.65
N GLN A 995 29.12 -3.37 -7.15
CA GLN A 995 30.31 -3.19 -6.30
C GLN A 995 30.09 -3.69 -4.86
N GLY A 996 28.90 -4.20 -4.54
CA GLY A 996 28.53 -4.69 -3.21
C GLY A 996 28.08 -3.59 -2.25
N GLU A 997 27.84 -2.37 -2.74
CA GLU A 997 27.27 -1.29 -1.95
C GLU A 997 25.74 -1.43 -1.88
N VAL A 998 25.15 -1.10 -0.74
CA VAL A 998 23.69 -0.99 -0.60
C VAL A 998 23.32 0.46 -0.87
N VAL A 999 22.64 0.70 -1.98
CA VAL A 999 22.47 2.03 -2.57
C VAL A 999 21.11 2.61 -2.21
N GLY A 1000 21.12 3.76 -1.54
CA GLY A 1000 19.95 4.60 -1.38
C GLY A 1000 19.94 5.71 -2.44
N MET A 1001 18.90 5.82 -3.26
CA MET A 1001 18.76 6.91 -4.23
C MET A 1001 17.83 7.99 -3.67
N VAL A 1002 18.21 9.26 -3.75
CA VAL A 1002 17.38 10.41 -3.36
C VAL A 1002 17.06 11.24 -4.60
N GLY A 1003 15.78 11.45 -4.87
CA GLY A 1003 15.34 12.24 -6.02
C GLY A 1003 13.91 12.77 -5.87
N ASP A 1004 13.55 13.72 -6.71
CA ASP A 1004 12.23 14.37 -6.71
C ASP A 1004 11.62 14.47 -8.12
N GLY A 1005 12.40 14.26 -9.17
CA GLY A 1005 11.94 14.37 -10.55
C GLY A 1005 11.34 13.08 -11.13
N ILE A 1006 10.50 13.24 -12.16
CA ILE A 1006 9.98 12.12 -12.98
C ILE A 1006 11.15 11.31 -13.56
N ASN A 1007 12.22 12.03 -13.94
CA ASN A 1007 13.47 11.48 -14.48
C ASN A 1007 14.21 10.56 -13.49
N ASP A 1008 13.88 10.62 -12.20
CA ASP A 1008 14.54 9.86 -11.15
C ASP A 1008 13.75 8.60 -10.78
N SER A 1009 12.47 8.52 -11.14
CA SER A 1009 11.59 7.40 -10.79
C SER A 1009 12.15 6.02 -11.17
N PRO A 1010 12.73 5.82 -12.38
CA PRO A 1010 13.35 4.52 -12.72
C PRO A 1010 14.57 4.18 -11.86
N ALA A 1011 15.38 5.19 -11.51
CA ALA A 1011 16.54 5.02 -10.64
C ALA A 1011 16.14 4.78 -9.17
N LEU A 1012 15.08 5.45 -8.69
CA LEU A 1012 14.48 5.24 -7.37
C LEU A 1012 13.95 3.82 -7.20
N ALA A 1013 13.28 3.28 -8.22
CA ALA A 1013 12.74 1.92 -8.20
C ALA A 1013 13.82 0.83 -8.29
N THR A 1014 14.98 1.14 -8.89
CA THR A 1014 16.10 0.19 -9.04
C THR A 1014 17.01 0.18 -7.80
N ALA A 1015 17.07 1.28 -7.07
CA ALA A 1015 17.86 1.38 -5.84
C ALA A 1015 17.37 0.38 -4.77
N ASP A 1016 18.25 -0.02 -3.86
CA ASP A 1016 17.86 -0.88 -2.73
C ASP A 1016 16.87 -0.18 -1.80
N VAL A 1017 16.96 1.15 -1.74
CA VAL A 1017 15.99 2.04 -1.10
C VAL A 1017 15.84 3.32 -1.92
N GLY A 1018 14.66 3.55 -2.48
CA GLY A 1018 14.29 4.85 -3.07
C GLY A 1018 13.83 5.84 -2.00
N ILE A 1019 14.36 7.07 -2.00
CA ILE A 1019 13.98 8.16 -1.10
C ILE A 1019 13.45 9.33 -1.94
N ALA A 1020 12.17 9.63 -1.84
CA ALA A 1020 11.56 10.78 -2.50
C ALA A 1020 11.26 11.91 -1.52
N MET A 1021 11.23 13.14 -2.03
CA MET A 1021 10.68 14.28 -1.29
C MET A 1021 9.23 14.52 -1.69
N ALA A 1022 8.43 15.06 -0.76
CA ALA A 1022 7.02 15.34 -1.00
C ALA A 1022 6.76 16.48 -1.99
N SER A 1023 7.76 17.32 -2.28
CA SER A 1023 7.70 18.27 -3.41
C SER A 1023 7.91 17.59 -4.76
N GLY A 1024 8.33 16.33 -4.77
CA GLY A 1024 8.60 15.57 -5.97
C GLY A 1024 7.33 15.17 -6.70
N THR A 1025 7.51 14.71 -7.93
CA THR A 1025 6.39 14.27 -8.77
C THR A 1025 5.71 13.03 -8.20
N ASP A 1026 4.42 12.87 -8.48
CA ASP A 1026 3.62 11.75 -7.96
C ASP A 1026 4.23 10.39 -8.36
N VAL A 1027 4.84 10.31 -9.55
CA VAL A 1027 5.56 9.12 -10.04
C VAL A 1027 6.81 8.81 -9.19
N ALA A 1028 7.59 9.84 -8.81
CA ALA A 1028 8.75 9.67 -7.95
C ALA A 1028 8.34 9.27 -6.52
N MET A 1029 7.26 9.86 -6.01
CA MET A 1029 6.70 9.48 -4.71
C MET A 1029 6.20 8.04 -4.72
N GLU A 1030 5.56 7.57 -5.80
CA GLU A 1030 5.08 6.20 -5.94
C GLU A 1030 6.25 5.20 -6.00
N ALA A 1031 7.29 5.51 -6.78
CA ALA A 1031 8.46 4.66 -6.95
C ALA A 1031 9.36 4.55 -5.71
N ALA A 1032 9.34 5.55 -4.81
CA ALA A 1032 10.21 5.56 -3.64
C ALA A 1032 9.69 4.69 -2.47
N ASP A 1033 10.61 4.10 -1.72
CA ASP A 1033 10.36 3.36 -0.49
C ASP A 1033 10.24 4.25 0.75
N VAL A 1034 10.90 5.40 0.76
CA VAL A 1034 10.86 6.38 1.85
C VAL A 1034 10.43 7.72 1.28
N VAL A 1035 9.44 8.37 1.89
CA VAL A 1035 8.96 9.68 1.47
C VAL A 1035 9.17 10.68 2.60
N LEU A 1036 9.88 11.77 2.28
CA LEU A 1036 10.17 12.86 3.20
C LEU A 1036 9.17 14.00 2.99
N MET A 1037 8.37 14.29 4.00
CA MET A 1037 7.28 15.27 3.94
C MET A 1037 7.77 16.72 3.91
N ARG A 1038 9.00 16.99 4.36
CA ARG A 1038 9.59 18.33 4.39
C ARG A 1038 10.56 18.49 3.21
N PRO A 1039 10.15 19.17 2.13
CA PRO A 1039 10.96 19.26 0.92
C PRO A 1039 12.22 20.14 1.08
N THR A 1040 12.25 20.98 2.10
CA THR A 1040 13.33 21.94 2.36
C THR A 1040 14.42 21.38 3.27
N ASP A 1041 14.11 20.39 4.11
CA ASP A 1041 15.02 19.91 5.17
C ASP A 1041 15.67 18.57 4.79
N LEU A 1042 16.86 18.65 4.17
CA LEU A 1042 17.67 17.46 3.84
C LEU A 1042 18.19 16.72 5.08
N MET A 1043 18.10 17.30 6.28
CA MET A 1043 18.43 16.59 7.53
C MET A 1043 17.50 15.43 7.83
N ASP A 1044 16.35 15.36 7.16
CA ASP A 1044 15.42 14.25 7.33
C ASP A 1044 15.97 12.94 6.75
N ILE A 1045 16.89 13.00 5.79
CA ILE A 1045 17.60 11.82 5.24
C ILE A 1045 18.45 11.12 6.33
N PRO A 1046 19.45 11.77 6.97
CA PRO A 1046 20.21 11.14 8.05
C PRO A 1046 19.33 10.83 9.27
N ALA A 1047 18.28 11.61 9.53
CA ALA A 1047 17.33 11.31 10.60
C ALA A 1047 16.55 10.01 10.34
N ALA A 1048 16.12 9.75 9.11
CA ALA A 1048 15.44 8.53 8.70
C ALA A 1048 16.34 7.30 8.87
N LEU A 1049 17.60 7.39 8.43
CA LEU A 1049 18.60 6.32 8.60
C LEU A 1049 18.87 6.04 10.08
N HIS A 1050 19.00 7.09 10.89
CA HIS A 1050 19.20 6.95 12.33
C HIS A 1050 17.97 6.36 13.04
N LEU A 1051 16.76 6.75 12.61
CA LEU A 1051 15.50 6.20 13.11
C LEU A 1051 15.39 4.71 12.78
N ALA A 1052 15.62 4.31 11.53
CA ALA A 1052 15.62 2.91 11.10
C ALA A 1052 16.62 2.08 11.93
N ARG A 1053 17.87 2.54 12.07
CA ARG A 1053 18.88 1.88 12.93
C ARG A 1053 18.44 1.79 14.38
N SER A 1054 17.79 2.83 14.92
CA SER A 1054 17.27 2.84 16.30
C SER A 1054 16.15 1.82 16.51
N ILE A 1055 15.24 1.68 15.54
CA ILE A 1055 14.17 0.69 15.55
C ILE A 1055 14.76 -0.72 15.53
N PHE A 1056 15.67 -1.02 14.60
CA PHE A 1056 16.29 -2.34 14.50
C PHE A 1056 17.19 -2.70 15.68
N ASN A 1057 17.92 -1.74 16.24
CA ASN A 1057 18.67 -1.96 17.47
C ASN A 1057 17.73 -2.30 18.64
N ARG A 1058 16.53 -1.69 18.69
CA ARG A 1058 15.51 -2.02 19.68
C ARG A 1058 14.95 -3.43 19.45
N ILE A 1059 14.67 -3.82 18.21
CA ILE A 1059 14.22 -5.17 17.85
C ILE A 1059 15.27 -6.21 18.28
N LYS A 1060 16.54 -6.02 17.92
CA LYS A 1060 17.64 -6.92 18.32
C LYS A 1060 17.76 -7.03 19.84
N LEU A 1061 17.67 -5.91 20.54
CA LEU A 1061 17.71 -5.89 22.02
C LEU A 1061 16.53 -6.67 22.61
N ASN A 1062 15.31 -6.46 22.09
CA ASN A 1062 14.10 -7.14 22.55
C ASN A 1062 14.16 -8.66 22.29
N LEU A 1063 14.63 -9.05 21.11
CA LEU A 1063 14.86 -10.45 20.74
C LEU A 1063 15.91 -11.09 21.66
N ALA A 1064 17.02 -10.40 21.90
CA ALA A 1064 18.08 -10.85 22.78
C ALA A 1064 17.59 -11.01 24.22
N TRP A 1065 16.79 -10.07 24.75
CA TRP A 1065 16.17 -10.21 26.07
C TRP A 1065 15.25 -11.42 26.13
N ALA A 1066 14.36 -11.58 25.14
CA ALA A 1066 13.43 -12.73 25.09
C ALA A 1066 14.18 -14.07 25.09
N CYS A 1067 15.25 -14.19 24.29
CA CYS A 1067 16.08 -15.39 24.26
C CYS A 1067 16.87 -15.59 25.56
N LEU A 1068 17.40 -14.52 26.16
CA LEU A 1068 18.21 -14.59 27.39
C LEU A 1068 17.38 -15.07 28.58
N TYR A 1069 16.15 -14.57 28.75
CA TYR A 1069 15.23 -15.04 29.79
C TYR A 1069 14.98 -16.54 29.65
N ASN A 1070 14.72 -17.01 28.43
CA ASN A 1070 14.47 -18.42 28.16
C ASN A 1070 15.72 -19.28 28.38
N ALA A 1071 16.89 -18.84 27.91
CA ALA A 1071 18.15 -19.56 28.07
C ALA A 1071 18.56 -19.72 29.55
N ILE A 1072 18.34 -18.70 30.38
CA ILE A 1072 18.68 -18.75 31.81
C ILE A 1072 17.64 -19.57 32.59
N GLY A 1073 16.35 -19.36 32.38
CA GLY A 1073 15.33 -19.98 33.21
C GLY A 1073 14.98 -21.43 32.85
N LEU A 1074 15.24 -21.86 31.61
CA LEU A 1074 14.93 -23.23 31.17
C LEU A 1074 15.73 -24.30 31.95
N PRO A 1075 17.03 -24.13 32.26
CA PRO A 1075 17.74 -25.01 33.20
C PRO A 1075 17.13 -25.09 34.61
N PHE A 1076 16.56 -23.99 35.13
CA PHE A 1076 15.85 -24.00 36.42
C PHE A 1076 14.51 -24.73 36.34
N ALA A 1077 13.80 -24.61 35.21
CA ALA A 1077 12.56 -25.34 34.95
C ALA A 1077 12.81 -26.85 34.74
N MET A 1078 13.92 -27.21 34.06
CA MET A 1078 14.37 -28.60 33.88
C MET A 1078 14.83 -29.26 35.19
N GLY A 1079 14.96 -28.50 36.28
CA GLY A 1079 15.37 -29.02 37.58
C GLY A 1079 16.85 -29.35 37.69
N VAL A 1080 17.72 -28.85 36.78
CA VAL A 1080 19.18 -29.12 36.83
C VAL A 1080 19.79 -28.70 38.17
N PHE A 1081 19.22 -27.66 38.81
CA PHE A 1081 19.64 -27.15 40.12
C PHE A 1081 18.88 -27.77 41.32
N LEU A 1082 18.10 -28.84 41.11
CA LEU A 1082 17.45 -29.59 42.20
C LEU A 1082 18.43 -30.09 43.28
N PRO A 1083 19.68 -30.52 42.98
CA PRO A 1083 20.65 -30.86 44.01
C PRO A 1083 20.98 -29.71 44.96
N PHE A 1084 20.87 -28.46 44.47
CA PHE A 1084 21.07 -27.24 45.26
C PHE A 1084 19.76 -26.71 45.89
N GLY A 1085 18.64 -27.41 45.68
CA GLY A 1085 17.33 -27.04 46.23
C GLY A 1085 16.55 -25.99 45.41
N PHE A 1086 17.06 -25.58 44.24
CA PHE A 1086 16.38 -24.60 43.40
C PHE A 1086 15.63 -25.29 42.25
N HIS A 1087 14.33 -25.04 42.15
CA HIS A 1087 13.51 -25.44 41.01
C HIS A 1087 12.43 -24.40 40.73
N LEU A 1088 12.01 -24.30 39.47
CA LEU A 1088 10.99 -23.33 39.07
C LEU A 1088 9.60 -23.98 39.16
N HIS A 1089 8.70 -23.44 40.00
CA HIS A 1089 7.30 -23.86 40.01
C HIS A 1089 6.59 -23.36 38.73
N PRO A 1090 5.66 -24.13 38.11
CA PRO A 1090 4.94 -23.71 36.90
C PRO A 1090 4.27 -22.33 36.99
N MET A 1091 3.79 -21.94 38.17
CA MET A 1091 3.27 -20.58 38.39
C MET A 1091 4.35 -19.50 38.27
N ALA A 1092 5.51 -19.71 38.90
CA ALA A 1092 6.63 -18.79 38.81
C ALA A 1092 7.14 -18.72 37.36
N ALA A 1093 7.08 -19.83 36.63
CA ALA A 1093 7.36 -19.87 35.19
C ALA A 1093 6.38 -18.99 34.39
N GLY A 1094 5.07 -19.12 34.63
CA GLY A 1094 4.04 -18.28 34.00
C GLY A 1094 4.19 -16.79 34.32
N ALA A 1095 4.51 -16.45 35.58
CA ALA A 1095 4.76 -15.07 35.98
C ALA A 1095 6.02 -14.49 35.32
N ALA A 1096 7.12 -15.25 35.28
CA ALA A 1096 8.35 -14.85 34.60
C ALA A 1096 8.14 -14.60 33.09
N MET A 1097 7.32 -15.43 32.44
CA MET A 1097 6.91 -15.27 31.04
C MET A 1097 6.11 -13.97 30.82
N ALA A 1098 5.17 -13.65 31.71
CA ALA A 1098 4.43 -12.38 31.65
C ALA A 1098 5.37 -11.17 31.84
N CYS A 1099 6.30 -11.23 32.79
CA CYS A 1099 7.32 -10.20 32.99
C CYS A 1099 8.21 -10.00 31.76
N SER A 1100 8.64 -11.09 31.11
CA SER A 1100 9.42 -11.04 29.86
C SER A 1100 8.66 -10.29 28.76
N SER A 1101 7.39 -10.65 28.53
CA SER A 1101 6.54 -9.99 27.51
C SER A 1101 6.31 -8.51 27.82
N VAL A 1102 6.03 -8.16 29.07
CA VAL A 1102 5.88 -6.75 29.50
C VAL A 1102 7.17 -5.98 29.29
N SER A 1103 8.33 -6.56 29.60
CA SER A 1103 9.63 -5.90 29.42
C SER A 1103 9.90 -5.54 27.95
N VAL A 1104 9.56 -6.43 27.02
CA VAL A 1104 9.68 -6.21 25.58
C VAL A 1104 8.72 -5.11 25.10
N VAL A 1105 7.46 -5.16 25.53
CA VAL A 1105 6.45 -4.14 25.16
C VAL A 1105 6.86 -2.76 25.68
N VAL A 1106 7.30 -2.66 26.94
CA VAL A 1106 7.79 -1.41 27.53
C VAL A 1106 9.02 -0.91 26.77
N SER A 1107 9.96 -1.79 26.45
CA SER A 1107 11.15 -1.46 25.65
C SER A 1107 10.78 -0.91 24.27
N SER A 1108 9.80 -1.49 23.58
CA SER A 1108 9.27 -0.98 22.31
C SER A 1108 8.58 0.37 22.47
N LEU A 1109 7.79 0.58 23.54
CA LEU A 1109 7.13 1.86 23.82
C LEU A 1109 8.13 2.97 24.16
N LEU A 1110 9.33 2.65 24.67
CA LEU A 1110 10.39 3.64 24.90
C LEU A 1110 10.88 4.29 23.60
N LEU A 1111 10.59 3.71 22.42
CA LEU A 1111 10.83 4.38 21.15
C LEU A 1111 10.07 5.71 21.05
N LYS A 1112 8.92 5.88 21.73
CA LYS A 1112 8.18 7.16 21.79
C LYS A 1112 8.99 8.33 22.34
N PHE A 1113 10.08 8.06 23.08
CA PHE A 1113 10.98 9.09 23.57
C PHE A 1113 12.16 9.36 22.63
N TRP A 1114 12.17 8.77 21.44
CA TRP A 1114 13.17 9.06 20.43
C TRP A 1114 13.10 10.53 20.05
N THR A 1115 14.27 11.14 19.96
CA THR A 1115 14.46 12.54 19.54
C THR A 1115 15.67 12.59 18.63
N ARG A 1116 15.65 13.53 17.68
CA ARG A 1116 16.79 13.76 16.79
C ARG A 1116 18.07 13.99 17.62
N PRO A 1117 19.19 13.34 17.30
CA PRO A 1117 20.46 13.55 17.98
C PRO A 1117 20.89 15.02 17.99
N SER A 1118 21.54 15.49 19.05
CA SER A 1118 21.89 16.91 19.22
C SER A 1118 22.80 17.48 18.13
N TYR A 1119 23.57 16.64 17.43
CA TYR A 1119 24.41 17.05 16.30
C TYR A 1119 23.66 17.16 14.96
N MET A 1120 22.38 16.73 14.91
CA MET A 1120 21.49 16.88 13.76
C MET A 1120 20.49 18.03 13.94
N ILE A 1121 20.55 18.74 15.08
CA ILE A 1121 19.65 19.85 15.38
C ILE A 1121 20.41 21.15 15.12
N ASP A 1122 19.93 21.92 14.15
CA ASP A 1122 20.45 23.24 13.84
C ASP A 1122 20.38 24.17 15.09
N PRO A 1123 21.45 24.88 15.47
CA PRO A 1123 21.46 25.73 16.67
C PRO A 1123 20.35 26.79 16.71
N SER A 1124 19.83 27.22 15.56
CA SER A 1124 18.68 28.12 15.44
C SER A 1124 17.40 27.55 16.08
N ALA A 1125 17.21 26.23 16.02
CA ALA A 1125 16.05 25.52 16.55
C ALA A 1125 16.17 25.22 18.06
N GLN A 1126 17.38 25.15 18.63
CA GLN A 1126 17.57 24.94 20.08
C GLN A 1126 17.11 26.13 20.92
N THR A 1127 17.18 27.35 20.38
CA THR A 1127 16.72 28.56 21.07
C THR A 1127 15.18 28.59 21.21
N LYS A 1128 14.44 27.97 20.27
CA LYS A 1128 12.96 27.98 20.21
C LYS A 1128 12.27 26.95 21.11
N ARG A 1129 12.95 25.89 21.56
CA ARG A 1129 12.39 24.84 22.46
C ARG A 1129 12.48 25.15 23.95
N ARG A 1130 12.92 26.36 24.35
CA ARG A 1130 13.13 26.74 25.76
C ARG A 1130 11.85 26.97 26.59
N GLY A 1131 10.66 26.90 25.98
CA GLY A 1131 9.39 26.93 26.72
C GLY A 1131 8.78 25.54 26.82
N PHE A 1132 9.00 24.82 27.92
CA PHE A 1132 8.01 24.02 28.68
C PHE A 1132 8.67 22.99 29.63
N GLY A 1133 8.29 23.05 30.92
CA GLY A 1133 8.13 21.87 31.78
C GLY A 1133 9.26 21.52 32.78
N ILE A 1134 8.87 21.41 34.05
CA ILE A 1134 9.65 20.91 35.21
C ILE A 1134 10.32 19.54 34.92
N LEU A 1135 9.72 18.71 34.06
CA LEU A 1135 10.28 17.43 33.60
C LEU A 1135 11.62 17.55 32.85
N SER A 1136 11.84 18.66 32.13
CA SER A 1136 13.10 18.91 31.41
C SER A 1136 14.25 19.16 32.39
N ARG A 1137 13.95 19.78 33.53
CA ARG A 1137 14.91 20.03 34.62
C ARG A 1137 15.33 18.73 35.31
N VAL A 1138 14.39 17.80 35.51
CA VAL A 1138 14.67 16.45 36.04
C VAL A 1138 15.52 15.63 35.05
N LYS A 1139 15.22 15.70 33.75
CA LYS A 1139 16.05 15.08 32.70
C LYS A 1139 17.48 15.62 32.68
N TYR A 1140 17.67 16.91 32.89
CA TYR A 1140 19.01 17.52 32.97
C TYR A 1140 19.81 17.02 34.18
N VAL A 1141 19.17 16.86 35.34
CA VAL A 1141 19.80 16.33 36.57
C VAL A 1141 20.19 14.87 36.42
N VAL A 1142 19.31 14.02 35.86
CA VAL A 1142 19.60 12.59 35.63
C VAL A 1142 20.75 12.40 34.61
N ARG A 1143 20.86 13.29 33.63
CA ARG A 1143 21.91 13.24 32.60
C ARG A 1143 23.28 13.70 33.14
N ARG A 1144 23.30 14.58 34.14
CA ARG A 1144 24.52 15.03 34.85
C ARG A 1144 25.07 13.98 35.83
N LEU A 1145 24.19 13.15 36.40
CA LEU A 1145 24.59 12.04 37.29
C LEU A 1145 25.19 10.85 36.53
N ARG A 1146 24.88 10.70 35.23
CA ARG A 1146 25.38 9.62 34.39
C ARG A 1146 26.62 10.06 33.59
N GLY A 1147 27.65 10.49 34.31
CA GLY A 1147 28.92 10.92 33.72
C GLY A 1147 29.71 9.75 33.12
N LYS A 1148 29.89 9.74 31.79
CA LYS A 1148 31.14 9.30 31.15
C LYS A 1148 31.70 10.50 30.40
N ARG A 1149 32.89 10.94 30.83
CA ARG A 1149 33.70 11.96 30.18
C ARG A 1149 34.09 11.47 28.79
N THR A 1150 33.48 12.02 27.76
CA THR A 1150 34.06 12.12 26.42
C THR A 1150 33.84 13.56 25.97
N GLN A 1151 34.92 14.25 25.64
CA GLN A 1151 34.92 15.61 25.12
C GLN A 1151 34.13 15.65 23.81
N ASP A 1152 32.85 16.03 23.86
CA ASP A 1152 32.14 16.50 22.69
C ASP A 1152 32.37 18.01 22.60
N GLN A 1153 33.36 18.39 21.78
CA GLN A 1153 33.48 19.76 21.30
C GLN A 1153 32.26 20.07 20.45
N GLY A 1154 31.52 21.11 20.86
CA GLY A 1154 30.46 21.68 20.03
C GLY A 1154 31.04 22.28 18.75
N TYR A 1155 30.24 22.24 17.69
CA TYR A 1155 30.53 22.85 16.40
C TYR A 1155 30.99 24.30 16.55
N VAL A 1156 32.20 24.58 16.07
CA VAL A 1156 32.72 25.95 15.87
C VAL A 1156 32.41 26.32 14.41
N PRO A 1157 31.75 27.45 14.15
CA PRO A 1157 31.53 27.91 12.77
C PRO A 1157 32.88 28.09 12.07
N LEU A 1158 32.97 27.67 10.80
CA LEU A 1158 34.15 27.76 9.93
C LEU A 1158 34.75 29.18 9.79
N ALA A 1159 34.08 30.22 10.29
CA ALA A 1159 34.59 31.60 10.27
C ALA A 1159 35.83 31.82 11.16
N ASN A 1160 36.12 30.96 12.14
CA ASN A 1160 37.17 31.21 13.13
C ASN A 1160 38.43 30.31 13.02
N MET A 1161 38.63 29.60 11.89
CA MET A 1161 39.82 28.75 11.71
C MET A 1161 40.98 29.41 10.96
N ALA A 1162 40.83 30.65 10.46
CA ALA A 1162 41.89 31.33 9.72
C ALA A 1162 42.93 32.06 10.58
N ASP A 1163 42.73 32.20 11.90
CA ASP A 1163 43.60 33.02 12.78
C ASP A 1163 44.44 32.20 13.77
N ARG A 1164 44.69 30.92 13.52
CA ARG A 1164 45.56 30.10 14.39
C ARG A 1164 46.50 29.20 13.60
N ASP A 1165 47.39 29.84 12.86
CA ASP A 1165 48.72 29.30 12.52
C ASP A 1165 49.75 30.43 12.73
N GLU A 1166 50.09 30.68 14.02
CA GLU A 1166 51.37 31.23 14.50
C GLU A 1166 51.75 30.54 15.82
#